data_AF-A0A8R2R7L1-F1
#
_entry.id   AF-A0A8R2R7L1-F1
#
_cell.length_a   1.000
_cell.length_b   1.000
_cell.length_c   1.000
_cell.angle_alpha   90.00
_cell.angle_beta   90.00
_cell.angle_gamma   90.00
#
_symmetry.space_group_name_H-M   'P 1'
#
loop_
_entity.id
_entity.type
_entity.pdbx_description
1 polymer ?
#
loop_
_entity_poly.entity_id
_entity_poly.type
_entity_poly.pdbx_seq_one_letter_code
_entity_poly.pdbx_strand_id
1 'polypeptide(L)'
;MPSVPLPYTGWSHLKNLKLADPDFHTPQPVEMLLGADILSHVLLGNTIVGPPGTPIAMNSVFGYLLLGKLDLDFSVPTSFQVCFSSFDNDNLQRFWELESIPEKRSYTPDEELCESFFQKTHTRNADGRYVVALPFKPDAPSLGESRSIALARFHKLEYRLERNLKLKADYHACLQEYVDLNHMELVDDQPSVSESYYIPHHCVVKESSESTPTRVVYDAGCRSTSGYSLNDVLLTGPKLHMDIVDVLLKFRVHSIALTADIKQMYRNILVRESDKDFQRIVWRTSPEQTIRDYRLRTVTFGVKSSPYLALRTIKQLAQDEAEWFKLASPVLLNDVFVDDVVSGEDSEVSALALQQELIGICRAAGFELRKWHSNSPALLAAVLPSESHGERPENVLFAEMEIDKKVKVLGLQWNPKSDSFNFKVQVSSIKCTKRVILSEIAKIYDPLGLLSPVTLFAKHLIQLLWIAKVDWDETPPVDIINSWSSFVDELPLISQISFPRYIFNNTNPEPIQIHGFADASEKGFGACVYIRYKDQEDFIQTHLIIAKTRVAPLSVRLTIPRLELMAAVLLSKLIEKVMLTYSGRVRFDQVYAWSDASIVLAWLHSSPHEWKTFVSNRVSEILRRIPADRWRHVPSADNPADAASRGLLPAALVQHDLWYHGPSWLHLGQNSWPIPNPVRDTCEEKRNVSRIHRCVQCFRARPTHNQPRMGPLPAVRVRPARPFLKTAVDFAGPFYVRANKVRNAKIIKCYVSVFVCMSVKAIHLDLVSELSTEAFIAALRRFTSRRGLCTDIYSDCGKNFVGIYELILSAILILDQDLRTWLRDDSR
;
A
#
# COMPACT_ATOMS: atom_id res chain seq x y z
N MET A 1 -19.82 -6.01 32.78
CA MET A 1 -21.08 -6.32 33.48
C MET A 1 -21.74 -7.50 32.81
N PRO A 2 -22.28 -8.47 33.56
CA PRO A 2 -22.99 -9.59 32.97
C PRO A 2 -24.33 -9.13 32.39
N SER A 3 -24.76 -9.72 31.27
CA SER A 3 -26.05 -9.41 30.64
C SER A 3 -27.25 -10.09 31.35
N VAL A 4 -26.96 -11.05 32.24
CA VAL A 4 -27.94 -11.80 33.04
C VAL A 4 -27.38 -11.96 34.47
N PRO A 5 -28.22 -12.09 35.51
CA PRO A 5 -27.74 -12.32 36.87
C PRO A 5 -26.88 -13.59 36.94
N LEU A 6 -25.70 -13.48 37.54
CA LEU A 6 -24.80 -14.61 37.73
C LEU A 6 -25.14 -15.33 39.04
N PRO A 7 -25.17 -16.67 39.05
CA PRO A 7 -25.31 -17.41 40.30
C PRO A 7 -24.03 -17.24 41.13
N TYR A 8 -24.10 -16.39 42.14
CA TYR A 8 -22.99 -16.17 43.07
C TYR A 8 -22.82 -17.39 43.98
N THR A 9 -21.91 -18.29 43.58
CA THR A 9 -21.43 -19.37 44.45
C THR A 9 -20.28 -18.78 45.27
N GLY A 10 -20.36 -18.81 46.60
CA GLY A 10 -19.44 -18.10 47.50
C GLY A 10 -17.98 -18.55 47.39
N TRP A 11 -17.29 -18.07 46.35
CA TRP A 11 -15.90 -18.35 46.02
C TRP A 11 -14.99 -17.93 47.18
N SER A 12 -14.39 -18.92 47.83
CA SER A 12 -13.62 -18.73 49.06
C SER A 12 -12.44 -17.77 48.87
N HIS A 13 -11.82 -17.75 47.69
CA HIS A 13 -10.71 -16.86 47.35
C HIS A 13 -11.10 -15.39 47.16
N LEU A 14 -12.40 -15.08 47.13
CA LEU A 14 -12.91 -13.70 46.99
C LEU A 14 -13.55 -13.14 48.28
N LYS A 15 -13.81 -13.98 49.30
CA LYS A 15 -14.61 -13.63 50.49
C LYS A 15 -14.11 -12.44 51.32
N ASN A 16 -12.84 -12.06 51.18
CA ASN A 16 -12.21 -10.97 51.94
C ASN A 16 -11.57 -9.90 51.03
N LEU A 17 -11.93 -9.86 49.74
CA LEU A 17 -11.40 -8.87 48.81
C LEU A 17 -12.35 -7.67 48.70
N LYS A 18 -11.77 -6.48 48.72
CA LYS A 18 -12.50 -5.26 48.33
C LYS A 18 -12.59 -5.24 46.80
N LEU A 19 -13.68 -5.76 46.25
CA LEU A 19 -13.93 -5.78 44.82
C LEU A 19 -14.14 -4.35 44.29
N ALA A 20 -13.71 -4.11 43.06
CA ALA A 20 -13.96 -2.84 42.37
C ALA A 20 -15.45 -2.66 42.05
N ASP A 21 -16.16 -3.77 41.88
CA ASP A 21 -17.60 -3.83 41.72
C ASP A 21 -18.16 -4.85 42.74
N PRO A 22 -18.74 -4.39 43.86
CA PRO A 22 -19.35 -5.26 44.86
C PRO A 22 -20.58 -6.03 44.33
N ASP A 23 -21.27 -5.48 43.34
CA ASP A 23 -22.52 -5.99 42.78
C ASP A 23 -22.33 -6.63 41.40
N PHE A 24 -21.10 -7.07 41.08
CA PHE A 24 -20.67 -7.62 39.79
C PHE A 24 -21.54 -8.77 39.25
N HIS A 25 -22.30 -9.43 40.12
CA HIS A 25 -23.19 -10.55 39.81
C HIS A 25 -24.58 -10.09 39.32
N THR A 26 -24.88 -8.79 39.43
CA THR A 26 -26.13 -8.17 38.98
C THR A 26 -25.92 -7.43 37.64
N PRO A 27 -26.85 -7.52 36.68
CA PRO A 27 -26.77 -6.74 35.45
C PRO A 27 -26.98 -5.26 35.73
N GLN A 28 -26.03 -4.42 35.28
CA GLN A 28 -26.11 -2.96 35.40
C GLN A 28 -25.61 -2.29 34.10
N PRO A 29 -26.14 -1.10 33.75
CA PRO A 29 -25.68 -0.35 32.58
C PRO A 29 -24.23 0.12 32.75
N VAL A 30 -23.48 0.21 31.64
CA VAL A 30 -22.11 0.74 31.65
C VAL A 30 -22.17 2.26 31.66
N GLU A 31 -21.68 2.89 32.72
CA GLU A 31 -21.70 4.35 32.89
C GLU A 31 -20.50 5.04 32.22
N MET A 32 -19.34 4.37 32.17
CA MET A 32 -18.10 4.94 31.69
C MET A 32 -17.20 3.86 31.09
N LEU A 33 -16.55 4.16 29.96
CA LEU A 33 -15.55 3.30 29.32
C LEU A 33 -14.15 3.90 29.48
N LEU A 34 -13.22 3.09 29.97
CA LEU A 34 -11.82 3.47 30.16
C LEU A 34 -10.96 2.95 29.00
N GLY A 35 -10.10 3.82 28.45
CA GLY A 35 -9.20 3.47 27.35
C GLY A 35 -8.12 2.45 27.77
N ALA A 36 -7.61 1.68 26.80
CA ALA A 36 -6.58 0.66 27.07
C ALA A 36 -5.21 1.26 27.44
N ASP A 37 -4.97 2.53 27.09
CA ASP A 37 -3.78 3.32 27.41
C ASP A 37 -3.61 3.56 28.92
N ILE A 38 -4.70 3.65 29.67
CA ILE A 38 -4.66 3.84 31.13
C ILE A 38 -4.57 2.52 31.92
N LEU A 39 -4.65 1.36 31.25
CA LEU A 39 -4.65 0.04 31.90
C LEU A 39 -3.40 -0.18 32.76
N SER A 40 -2.24 0.28 32.28
CA SER A 40 -0.96 0.20 33.00
C SER A 40 -0.91 1.03 34.30
N HIS A 41 -1.74 2.08 34.39
CA HIS A 41 -1.85 2.95 35.57
C HIS A 41 -2.94 2.48 36.54
N VAL A 42 -3.93 1.75 36.03
CA VAL A 42 -5.06 1.24 36.81
C VAL A 42 -4.70 -0.06 37.53
N LEU A 43 -3.89 -0.94 36.91
CA LEU A 43 -3.53 -2.23 37.47
C LEU A 43 -2.35 -2.14 38.44
N LEU A 44 -2.49 -2.74 39.63
CA LEU A 44 -1.48 -2.74 40.70
C LEU A 44 -0.68 -4.05 40.78
N GLY A 45 -0.88 -4.96 39.82
CA GLY A 45 -0.04 -6.15 39.58
C GLY A 45 -0.34 -7.40 40.43
N ASN A 46 -0.95 -7.26 41.61
CA ASN A 46 -1.30 -8.42 42.44
C ASN A 46 -2.50 -9.19 41.86
N THR A 47 -2.31 -10.48 41.58
CA THR A 47 -3.35 -11.36 41.01
C THR A 47 -3.60 -12.55 41.93
N ILE A 48 -4.86 -12.82 42.24
CA ILE A 48 -5.32 -13.95 43.05
C ILE A 48 -6.06 -14.91 42.12
N VAL A 49 -5.48 -16.10 41.95
CA VAL A 49 -6.01 -17.14 41.06
C VAL A 49 -6.82 -18.14 41.89
N GLY A 50 -8.08 -18.35 41.51
CA GLY A 50 -8.95 -19.38 42.08
C GLY A 50 -8.81 -20.73 41.36
N PRO A 51 -9.55 -21.77 41.79
CA PRO A 51 -9.61 -23.06 41.10
C PRO A 51 -10.05 -22.94 39.62
N PRO A 52 -9.70 -23.92 38.75
CA PRO A 52 -10.17 -23.94 37.36
C PRO A 52 -11.69 -23.80 37.25
N GLY A 53 -12.16 -22.94 36.34
CA GLY A 53 -13.60 -22.64 36.18
C GLY A 53 -14.14 -21.54 37.11
N THR A 54 -13.30 -20.92 37.94
CA THR A 54 -13.65 -19.75 38.77
C THR A 54 -12.93 -18.48 38.29
N PRO A 55 -13.46 -17.28 38.58
CA PRO A 55 -12.80 -16.05 38.15
C PRO A 55 -11.54 -15.76 38.96
N ILE A 56 -10.60 -15.11 38.31
CA ILE A 56 -9.36 -14.56 38.85
C ILE A 56 -9.63 -13.13 39.32
N ALA A 57 -9.03 -12.73 40.44
CA ALA A 57 -9.11 -11.35 40.95
C ALA A 57 -7.79 -10.61 40.75
N MET A 58 -7.81 -9.49 40.04
CA MET A 58 -6.64 -8.66 39.75
C MET A 58 -6.76 -7.32 40.46
N ASN A 59 -5.75 -6.95 41.23
CA ASN A 59 -5.73 -5.74 42.02
C ASN A 59 -5.62 -4.50 41.12
N SER A 60 -6.46 -3.50 41.38
CA SER A 60 -6.47 -2.22 40.69
C SER A 60 -6.69 -1.06 41.67
N VAL A 61 -6.50 0.16 41.20
CA VAL A 61 -6.77 1.39 41.98
C VAL A 61 -8.24 1.50 42.44
N PHE A 62 -9.17 0.78 41.80
CA PHE A 62 -10.60 0.77 42.14
C PHE A 62 -10.99 -0.35 43.11
N GLY A 63 -10.07 -1.28 43.40
CA GLY A 63 -10.35 -2.55 44.07
C GLY A 63 -10.00 -3.74 43.18
N TYR A 64 -10.30 -4.95 43.63
CA TYR A 64 -10.04 -6.15 42.84
C TYR A 64 -11.04 -6.30 41.68
N LEU A 65 -10.51 -6.35 40.46
CA LEU A 65 -11.24 -6.62 39.22
C LEU A 65 -11.37 -8.13 39.01
N LEU A 66 -12.55 -8.61 38.63
CA LEU A 66 -12.76 -10.03 38.34
C LEU A 66 -12.62 -10.32 36.84
N LEU A 67 -11.84 -11.35 36.51
CA LEU A 67 -11.48 -11.75 35.15
C LEU A 67 -11.63 -13.28 35.03
N GLY A 68 -12.34 -13.77 34.02
CA GLY A 68 -12.41 -15.20 33.76
C GLY A 68 -13.68 -15.63 33.04
N LYS A 69 -13.65 -16.86 32.52
CA LYS A 69 -14.82 -17.50 31.93
C LYS A 69 -15.58 -18.24 33.04
N LEU A 70 -16.89 -18.04 33.08
CA LEU A 70 -17.80 -18.86 33.86
C LEU A 70 -18.43 -19.90 32.93
N ASP A 71 -18.31 -21.17 33.26
CA ASP A 71 -19.03 -22.23 32.55
C ASP A 71 -20.47 -22.26 33.09
N LEU A 72 -21.31 -21.41 32.53
CA LEU A 72 -22.74 -21.36 32.83
C LEU A 72 -23.51 -22.00 31.67
N ASP A 73 -24.27 -23.06 31.97
CA ASP A 73 -25.17 -23.74 31.03
C ASP A 73 -26.39 -22.86 30.72
N PHE A 74 -26.20 -21.72 30.06
CA PHE A 74 -27.31 -20.95 29.50
C PHE A 74 -27.62 -21.47 28.08
N SER A 75 -28.72 -22.22 27.97
CA SER A 75 -29.27 -22.81 26.76
C SER A 75 -30.00 -21.80 25.85
N VAL A 76 -29.42 -20.62 25.61
CA VAL A 76 -29.94 -19.68 24.61
C VAL A 76 -28.89 -19.48 23.52
N PRO A 77 -29.15 -19.88 22.27
CA PRO A 77 -28.22 -19.67 21.17
C PRO A 77 -28.29 -18.21 20.71
N THR A 78 -27.72 -17.29 21.48
CA THR A 78 -27.33 -16.00 20.94
C THR A 78 -25.97 -16.19 20.29
N SER A 79 -25.99 -16.55 19.00
CA SER A 79 -24.82 -16.43 18.16
C SER A 79 -24.44 -14.95 18.08
N PHE A 80 -23.58 -14.49 18.98
CA PHE A 80 -22.87 -13.24 18.77
C PHE A 80 -21.76 -13.53 17.76
N GLN A 81 -22.10 -13.39 16.49
CA GLN A 81 -21.12 -13.35 15.42
C GLN A 81 -20.36 -12.03 15.59
N VAL A 82 -19.30 -12.03 16.40
CA VAL A 82 -18.27 -11.00 16.32
C VAL A 82 -17.55 -11.25 15.01
N CYS A 83 -18.12 -10.71 13.94
CA CYS A 83 -17.39 -10.49 12.72
C CYS A 83 -16.34 -9.44 13.08
N PHE A 84 -15.11 -9.88 13.36
CA PHE A 84 -13.97 -9.04 13.03
C PHE A 84 -13.97 -8.95 11.50
N SER A 85 -14.83 -8.07 10.95
CA SER A 85 -14.42 -7.36 9.77
C SER A 85 -13.26 -6.50 10.25
N SER A 86 -12.05 -7.05 10.19
CA SER A 86 -10.93 -6.21 9.80
C SER A 86 -11.41 -5.58 8.50
N PHE A 87 -11.91 -4.35 8.59
CA PHE A 87 -11.86 -3.50 7.41
C PHE A 87 -10.40 -3.49 7.06
N ASP A 88 -10.12 -4.07 5.90
CA ASP A 88 -8.80 -4.21 5.33
C ASP A 88 -8.34 -2.78 5.01
N ASN A 89 -7.90 -2.04 6.05
CA ASN A 89 -7.24 -0.76 5.90
C ASN A 89 -6.07 -0.93 4.94
N ASP A 90 -5.47 -2.12 4.87
CA ASP A 90 -4.48 -2.48 3.87
C ASP A 90 -5.02 -2.42 2.44
N ASN A 91 -6.26 -2.83 2.14
CA ASN A 91 -6.81 -2.71 0.78
C ASN A 91 -7.15 -1.28 0.40
N LEU A 92 -7.68 -0.49 1.34
CA LEU A 92 -7.91 0.94 1.11
C LEU A 92 -6.57 1.67 0.93
N GLN A 93 -5.60 1.40 1.79
CA GLN A 93 -4.24 1.91 1.70
C GLN A 93 -3.58 1.50 0.38
N ARG A 94 -3.67 0.22 -0.02
CA ARG A 94 -3.18 -0.27 -1.33
C ARG A 94 -3.85 0.44 -2.50
N PHE A 95 -5.16 0.68 -2.44
CA PHE A 95 -5.88 1.41 -3.48
C PHE A 95 -5.32 2.83 -3.67
N TRP A 96 -4.95 3.52 -2.59
CA TRP A 96 -4.27 4.82 -2.63
C TRP A 96 -2.76 4.72 -2.93
N GLU A 97 -2.11 3.60 -2.59
CA GLU A 97 -0.69 3.34 -2.86
C GLU A 97 -0.41 2.92 -4.31
N LEU A 98 -1.39 2.36 -5.05
CA LEU A 98 -1.29 2.08 -6.49
C LEU A 98 -0.94 3.33 -7.34
N GLU A 99 -1.12 4.51 -6.77
CA GLU A 99 -0.76 5.80 -7.35
C GLU A 99 0.68 6.24 -7.03
N SER A 100 1.31 5.63 -6.02
CA SER A 100 2.70 5.90 -5.66
C SER A 100 3.63 5.16 -6.61
N ILE A 101 4.68 5.85 -7.06
CA ILE A 101 5.72 5.24 -7.89
C ILE A 101 6.69 4.53 -6.93
N PRO A 102 6.86 3.20 -7.03
CA PRO A 102 7.71 2.45 -6.10
C PRO A 102 9.15 2.93 -6.19
N GLU A 103 9.79 3.17 -5.04
CA GLU A 103 11.22 3.48 -4.97
C GLU A 103 12.03 2.20 -4.73
N LYS A 104 13.21 2.07 -5.36
CA LYS A 104 14.10 0.93 -5.16
C LYS A 104 14.67 1.00 -3.73
N ARG A 105 14.48 -0.07 -2.95
CA ARG A 105 15.07 -0.23 -1.61
C ARG A 105 16.21 -1.25 -1.63
N SER A 106 17.16 -1.09 -0.71
CA SER A 106 18.14 -2.13 -0.40
C SER A 106 17.48 -3.30 0.32
N TYR A 107 18.07 -4.49 0.20
CA TYR A 107 17.62 -5.67 0.94
C TYR A 107 17.84 -5.49 2.44
N THR A 108 16.96 -6.11 3.23
CA THR A 108 17.18 -6.27 4.67
C THR A 108 18.17 -7.43 4.93
N PRO A 109 18.78 -7.50 6.13
CA PRO A 109 19.66 -8.63 6.47
C PRO A 109 18.99 -10.00 6.31
N ASP A 110 17.70 -10.12 6.66
CA ASP A 110 16.91 -11.36 6.49
C ASP A 110 16.71 -11.70 5.00
N GLU A 111 16.52 -10.69 4.14
CA GLU A 111 16.39 -10.88 2.69
C GLU A 111 17.72 -11.31 2.07
N GLU A 112 18.84 -10.70 2.46
CA GLU A 112 20.19 -11.10 2.04
C GLU A 112 20.53 -12.51 2.50
N LEU A 113 20.19 -12.86 3.74
CA LEU A 113 20.37 -14.21 4.28
C LEU A 113 19.59 -15.22 3.44
N CYS A 114 18.32 -14.94 3.12
CA CYS A 114 17.47 -15.81 2.31
C CYS A 114 18.01 -15.98 0.87
N GLU A 115 18.51 -14.92 0.23
CA GLU A 115 19.17 -15.00 -1.07
C GLU A 115 20.43 -15.87 -1.00
N SER A 116 21.30 -15.62 -0.03
CA SER A 116 22.52 -16.41 0.14
C SER A 116 22.21 -17.89 0.44
N PHE A 117 21.13 -18.16 1.17
CA PHE A 117 20.67 -19.50 1.47
C PHE A 117 20.19 -20.21 0.21
N PHE A 118 19.34 -19.58 -0.59
CA PHE A 118 18.88 -20.15 -1.87
C PHE A 118 20.06 -20.51 -2.77
N GLN A 119 21.00 -19.58 -2.98
CA GLN A 119 22.17 -19.80 -3.83
C GLN A 119 23.01 -21.01 -3.40
N LYS A 120 23.14 -21.25 -2.08
CA LYS A 120 23.90 -22.38 -1.54
C LYS A 120 23.14 -23.72 -1.58
N THR A 121 21.81 -23.69 -1.65
CA THR A 121 20.98 -24.84 -1.31
C THR A 121 20.13 -25.38 -2.45
N HIS A 122 19.84 -24.56 -3.46
CA HIS A 122 19.11 -25.00 -4.64
C HIS A 122 19.95 -25.98 -5.47
N THR A 123 19.27 -26.95 -6.06
CA THR A 123 19.89 -27.94 -6.96
C THR A 123 18.92 -28.25 -8.09
N ARG A 124 19.38 -28.99 -9.10
CA ARG A 124 18.57 -29.48 -10.21
C ARG A 124 18.64 -31.01 -10.24
N ASN A 125 17.50 -31.67 -10.37
CA ASN A 125 17.45 -33.13 -10.43
C ASN A 125 17.77 -33.63 -11.86
N ALA A 126 17.81 -34.95 -12.04
CA ALA A 126 18.08 -35.58 -13.33
C ALA A 126 17.03 -35.25 -14.41
N ASP A 127 15.79 -34.96 -14.01
CA ASP A 127 14.69 -34.57 -14.91
C ASP A 127 14.70 -33.05 -15.23
N GLY A 128 15.71 -32.32 -14.76
CA GLY A 128 15.83 -30.88 -14.94
C GLY A 128 15.01 -30.02 -13.96
N ARG A 129 14.18 -30.60 -13.09
CA ARG A 129 13.38 -29.85 -12.10
C ARG A 129 14.26 -29.29 -10.99
N TYR A 130 13.96 -28.06 -10.57
CA TYR A 130 14.63 -27.45 -9.43
C TYR A 130 14.14 -28.04 -8.11
N VAL A 131 15.08 -28.25 -7.20
CA VAL A 131 14.85 -28.64 -5.81
C VAL A 131 15.34 -27.52 -4.91
N VAL A 132 14.43 -26.96 -4.10
CA VAL A 132 14.71 -25.83 -3.20
C VAL A 132 14.54 -26.23 -1.74
N ALA A 133 15.31 -25.61 -0.85
CA ALA A 133 15.21 -25.81 0.59
C ALA A 133 14.29 -24.76 1.22
N LEU A 134 13.59 -25.13 2.30
CA LEU A 134 12.82 -24.18 3.08
C LEU A 134 13.79 -23.29 3.89
N PRO A 135 13.74 -21.95 3.75
CA PRO A 135 14.72 -21.06 4.35
C PRO A 135 14.38 -20.78 5.82
N PHE A 136 14.68 -21.74 6.71
CA PHE A 136 14.53 -21.57 8.15
C PHE A 136 15.41 -20.45 8.68
N LYS A 137 14.90 -19.70 9.66
CA LYS A 137 15.68 -18.72 10.41
C LYS A 137 16.76 -19.45 11.23
N PRO A 138 17.97 -18.88 11.37
CA PRO A 138 19.06 -19.52 12.12
C PRO A 138 18.68 -19.89 13.57
N ASP A 139 17.89 -19.05 14.23
CA ASP A 139 17.44 -19.23 15.61
C ASP A 139 15.96 -19.66 15.69
N ALA A 140 15.48 -20.40 14.69
CA ALA A 140 14.10 -20.86 14.66
C ALA A 140 13.78 -21.78 15.85
N PRO A 141 12.72 -21.49 16.63
CA PRO A 141 12.26 -22.40 17.69
C PRO A 141 11.66 -23.68 17.08
N SER A 142 11.66 -24.75 17.86
CA SER A 142 10.94 -25.98 17.49
C SER A 142 9.44 -25.69 17.36
N LEU A 143 8.85 -26.25 16.30
CA LEU A 143 7.44 -26.12 15.97
C LEU A 143 6.56 -27.02 16.82
N GLY A 144 7.06 -28.02 17.53
CA GLY A 144 6.21 -28.88 18.38
C GLY A 144 5.12 -29.64 17.60
N GLU A 145 3.99 -29.93 18.25
CA GLU A 145 2.91 -30.77 17.70
C GLU A 145 1.84 -29.91 16.99
N SER A 146 1.41 -30.32 15.80
CA SER A 146 0.45 -29.57 14.95
C SER A 146 -0.63 -30.45 14.27
N ARG A 147 -0.46 -31.78 14.29
CA ARG A 147 -1.38 -32.75 13.66
C ARG A 147 -2.75 -32.70 14.32
N SER A 148 -2.82 -32.60 15.65
CA SER A 148 -4.09 -32.54 16.38
C SER A 148 -4.98 -31.38 15.92
N ILE A 149 -4.38 -30.21 15.66
CA ILE A 149 -5.06 -29.00 15.18
C ILE A 149 -5.50 -29.17 13.71
N ALA A 150 -4.62 -29.70 12.86
CA ALA A 150 -4.94 -29.99 11.47
C ALA A 150 -6.11 -30.98 11.35
N LEU A 151 -6.11 -32.04 12.17
CA LEU A 151 -7.16 -33.04 12.26
C LEU A 151 -8.51 -32.43 12.68
N ALA A 152 -8.51 -31.61 13.74
CA ALA A 152 -9.71 -30.93 14.22
C ALA A 152 -10.30 -29.99 13.15
N ARG A 153 -9.46 -29.31 12.36
CA ARG A 153 -9.90 -28.47 11.24
C ARG A 153 -10.40 -29.29 10.06
N PHE A 154 -9.76 -30.41 9.75
CA PHE A 154 -10.18 -31.32 8.70
C PHE A 154 -11.59 -31.90 8.98
N HIS A 155 -11.88 -32.36 10.20
CA HIS A 155 -13.23 -32.83 10.54
C HIS A 155 -14.31 -31.75 10.38
N LYS A 156 -14.00 -30.49 10.71
CA LYS A 156 -14.91 -29.36 10.47
C LYS A 156 -15.13 -29.11 8.98
N LEU A 157 -14.08 -29.24 8.18
CA LEU A 157 -14.17 -29.15 6.73
C LEU A 157 -15.04 -30.29 6.17
N GLU A 158 -14.82 -31.52 6.62
CA GLU A 158 -15.57 -32.71 6.19
C GLU A 158 -17.07 -32.54 6.42
N TYR A 159 -17.47 -32.04 7.59
CA TYR A 159 -18.88 -31.71 7.88
C TYR A 159 -19.48 -30.70 6.91
N ARG A 160 -18.69 -29.71 6.46
CA ARG A 160 -19.11 -28.73 5.44
C ARG A 160 -19.21 -29.38 4.05
N LEU A 161 -18.31 -30.29 3.70
CA LEU A 161 -18.30 -30.98 2.41
C LEU A 161 -19.49 -31.95 2.29
N GLU A 162 -19.88 -32.62 3.37
CA GLU A 162 -21.07 -33.50 3.39
C GLU A 162 -22.37 -32.76 3.07
N ARG A 163 -22.45 -31.47 3.40
CA ARG A 163 -23.60 -30.60 3.10
C ARG A 163 -23.60 -30.08 1.67
N ASN A 164 -22.50 -30.21 0.91
CA ASN A 164 -22.39 -29.74 -0.46
C ASN A 164 -21.60 -30.74 -1.32
N LEU A 165 -22.33 -31.66 -1.96
CA LEU A 165 -21.77 -32.77 -2.73
C LEU A 165 -20.89 -32.30 -3.92
N LYS A 166 -21.25 -31.18 -4.56
CA LYS A 166 -20.44 -30.61 -5.65
C LYS A 166 -19.09 -30.12 -5.13
N LEU A 167 -19.10 -29.34 -4.05
CA LEU A 167 -17.88 -28.85 -3.42
C LEU A 167 -17.01 -30.01 -2.92
N LYS A 168 -17.63 -31.07 -2.38
CA LYS A 168 -16.94 -32.31 -1.98
C LYS A 168 -16.22 -32.96 -3.16
N ALA A 169 -16.91 -33.17 -4.27
CA ALA A 169 -16.33 -33.76 -5.47
C ALA A 169 -15.15 -32.92 -6.00
N ASP A 170 -15.35 -31.60 -6.16
CA ASP A 170 -14.31 -30.68 -6.65
C ASP A 170 -13.08 -30.65 -5.73
N TYR A 171 -13.29 -30.68 -4.41
CA TYR A 171 -12.22 -30.72 -3.42
C TYR A 171 -11.40 -32.01 -3.50
N HIS A 172 -12.07 -33.17 -3.55
CA HIS A 172 -11.37 -34.45 -3.66
C HIS A 172 -10.64 -34.59 -4.99
N ALA A 173 -11.24 -34.15 -6.10
CA ALA A 173 -10.57 -34.12 -7.39
C ALA A 173 -9.28 -33.27 -7.35
N CYS A 174 -9.32 -32.11 -6.67
CA CYS A 174 -8.14 -31.27 -6.50
C CYS A 174 -7.01 -31.97 -5.74
N LEU A 175 -7.29 -32.64 -4.62
CA LEU A 175 -6.25 -33.36 -3.87
C LEU A 175 -5.80 -34.66 -4.54
N GLN A 176 -6.69 -35.32 -5.27
CA GLN A 176 -6.34 -36.49 -6.08
C GLN A 176 -5.35 -36.12 -7.19
N GLU A 177 -5.55 -34.97 -7.86
CA GLU A 177 -4.59 -34.44 -8.85
C GLU A 177 -3.19 -34.21 -8.23
N TYR A 178 -3.09 -33.86 -6.94
CA TYR A 178 -1.79 -33.77 -6.27
C TYR A 178 -1.10 -35.12 -6.12
N VAL A 179 -1.87 -36.19 -5.85
CA VAL A 179 -1.33 -37.56 -5.77
C VAL A 179 -0.93 -38.05 -7.16
N ASP A 180 -1.81 -37.89 -8.14
CA ASP A 180 -1.62 -38.41 -9.50
C ASP A 180 -0.41 -37.76 -10.20
N LEU A 181 -0.20 -36.45 -9.97
CA LEU A 181 0.97 -35.72 -10.47
C LEU A 181 2.22 -35.88 -9.59
N ASN A 182 2.18 -36.74 -8.57
CA ASN A 182 3.27 -36.95 -7.61
C ASN A 182 3.74 -35.63 -6.95
N HIS A 183 2.81 -34.71 -6.73
CA HIS A 183 3.01 -33.46 -5.98
C HIS A 183 2.77 -33.66 -4.47
N MET A 184 2.16 -34.78 -4.11
CA MET A 184 1.91 -35.21 -2.74
C MET A 184 2.04 -36.73 -2.66
N GLU A 185 2.59 -37.23 -1.56
CA GLU A 185 2.73 -38.66 -1.31
C GLU A 185 2.29 -39.05 0.10
N LEU A 186 1.93 -40.32 0.27
CA LEU A 186 1.57 -40.88 1.56
C LEU A 186 2.79 -40.92 2.47
N VAL A 187 2.62 -40.58 3.75
CA VAL A 187 3.66 -40.74 4.77
C VAL A 187 3.66 -42.20 5.24
N ASP A 188 4.82 -42.84 5.23
CA ASP A 188 4.97 -44.21 5.74
C ASP A 188 4.67 -44.29 7.25
N ASP A 189 4.10 -45.41 7.71
CA ASP A 189 3.75 -45.64 9.13
C ASP A 189 4.97 -45.75 10.08
N GLN A 190 6.20 -45.55 9.57
CA GLN A 190 7.38 -45.51 10.42
C GLN A 190 7.48 -44.18 11.17
N PRO A 191 7.78 -44.17 12.48
CA PRO A 191 7.93 -42.94 13.23
C PRO A 191 9.05 -42.10 12.60
N SER A 192 8.70 -40.94 12.03
CA SER A 192 9.70 -40.03 11.51
C SER A 192 10.57 -39.53 12.65
N VAL A 193 11.88 -39.78 12.54
CA VAL A 193 12.89 -39.34 13.53
C VAL A 193 13.05 -37.81 13.52
N SER A 194 12.59 -37.15 12.45
CA SER A 194 12.62 -35.71 12.24
C SER A 194 11.37 -34.99 12.76
N GLU A 195 11.58 -33.72 13.13
CA GLU A 195 10.50 -32.77 13.39
C GLU A 195 9.58 -32.66 12.16
N SER A 196 8.27 -32.60 12.39
CA SER A 196 7.27 -32.52 11.32
C SER A 196 6.20 -31.47 11.66
N TYR A 197 5.58 -30.91 10.62
CA TYR A 197 4.55 -29.90 10.77
C TYR A 197 3.38 -30.16 9.82
N TYR A 198 2.17 -30.17 10.38
CA TYR A 198 0.92 -30.41 9.67
C TYR A 198 0.23 -29.09 9.37
N ILE A 199 0.06 -28.80 8.08
CA ILE A 199 -0.59 -27.60 7.59
C ILE A 199 -2.10 -27.85 7.45
N PRO A 200 -2.96 -27.15 8.22
CA PRO A 200 -4.38 -27.22 8.00
C PRO A 200 -4.74 -26.66 6.62
N HIS A 201 -5.75 -27.24 5.98
CA HIS A 201 -6.19 -26.80 4.66
C HIS A 201 -7.71 -26.77 4.55
N HIS A 202 -8.20 -26.00 3.58
CA HIS A 202 -9.63 -25.88 3.27
C HIS A 202 -9.84 -25.49 1.80
N CYS A 203 -11.06 -25.67 1.29
CA CYS A 203 -11.41 -25.27 -0.07
C CYS A 203 -12.02 -23.86 -0.15
N VAL A 204 -11.62 -23.10 -1.16
CA VAL A 204 -12.20 -21.81 -1.54
C VAL A 204 -12.76 -21.91 -2.96
N VAL A 205 -13.97 -21.38 -3.16
CA VAL A 205 -14.60 -21.32 -4.49
C VAL A 205 -14.43 -19.92 -5.06
N LYS A 206 -13.88 -19.83 -6.27
CA LYS A 206 -13.77 -18.63 -7.09
C LYS A 206 -14.55 -18.86 -8.37
N GLU A 207 -15.83 -18.49 -8.36
CA GLU A 207 -16.76 -18.65 -9.48
C GLU A 207 -16.29 -17.93 -10.76
N SER A 208 -15.44 -16.90 -10.62
CA SER A 208 -14.84 -16.15 -11.73
C SER A 208 -13.56 -16.79 -12.33
N SER A 209 -13.14 -17.97 -11.88
CA SER A 209 -11.98 -18.69 -12.38
C SER A 209 -12.33 -19.46 -13.66
N GLU A 210 -11.62 -19.20 -14.75
CA GLU A 210 -11.86 -19.86 -16.05
C GLU A 210 -11.47 -21.35 -16.10
N SER A 211 -10.66 -21.83 -15.15
CA SER A 211 -10.04 -23.18 -15.23
C SER A 211 -10.31 -24.07 -14.03
N THR A 212 -10.28 -23.54 -12.81
CA THR A 212 -10.60 -24.29 -11.60
C THR A 212 -11.42 -23.42 -10.64
N PRO A 213 -12.74 -23.64 -10.53
CA PRO A 213 -13.58 -22.86 -9.63
C PRO A 213 -13.28 -23.18 -8.16
N THR A 214 -12.81 -24.38 -7.81
CA THR A 214 -12.45 -24.75 -6.43
C THR A 214 -10.93 -24.90 -6.28
N ARG A 215 -10.35 -24.32 -5.23
CA ARG A 215 -8.91 -24.42 -4.90
C ARG A 215 -8.70 -24.81 -3.44
N VAL A 216 -7.70 -25.64 -3.17
CA VAL A 216 -7.26 -25.96 -1.81
C VAL A 216 -6.27 -24.89 -1.35
N VAL A 217 -6.52 -24.33 -0.16
CA VAL A 217 -5.70 -23.31 0.48
C VAL A 217 -5.10 -23.89 1.76
N TYR A 218 -3.80 -23.70 1.92
CA TYR A 218 -3.02 -24.20 3.05
C TYR A 218 -2.69 -23.07 4.02
N ASP A 219 -2.98 -23.26 5.31
CA ASP A 219 -2.76 -22.28 6.37
C ASP A 219 -1.46 -22.57 7.14
N ALA A 220 -0.33 -22.21 6.53
CA ALA A 220 0.99 -22.32 7.18
C ALA A 220 1.22 -21.23 8.25
N GLY A 221 0.23 -20.35 8.50
CA GLY A 221 0.20 -19.40 9.61
C GLY A 221 -0.45 -19.96 10.88
N CYS A 222 -0.93 -21.20 10.85
CA CYS A 222 -1.56 -21.82 12.00
C CYS A 222 -0.53 -22.14 13.10
N ARG A 223 -0.69 -21.58 14.29
CA ARG A 223 0.23 -21.87 15.41
C ARG A 223 0.06 -23.31 15.90
N SER A 224 1.17 -23.95 16.21
CA SER A 224 1.26 -25.28 16.82
C SER A 224 1.18 -25.20 18.35
N THR A 225 1.39 -26.33 19.05
CA THR A 225 1.51 -26.37 20.51
C THR A 225 2.69 -25.58 21.07
N SER A 226 3.72 -25.27 20.28
CA SER A 226 4.82 -24.38 20.71
C SER A 226 4.46 -22.90 20.63
N GLY A 227 3.32 -22.55 20.04
CA GLY A 227 2.87 -21.17 19.83
C GLY A 227 3.44 -20.50 18.57
N TYR A 228 4.26 -21.21 17.78
CA TYR A 228 4.82 -20.74 16.52
C TYR A 228 4.16 -21.43 15.32
N SER A 229 4.12 -20.77 14.17
CA SER A 229 3.70 -21.35 12.89
C SER A 229 4.89 -21.57 11.97
N LEU A 230 4.71 -22.36 10.91
CA LEU A 230 5.74 -22.53 9.87
C LEU A 230 6.14 -21.17 9.27
N ASN A 231 5.19 -20.27 9.06
CA ASN A 231 5.46 -18.93 8.55
C ASN A 231 6.22 -18.02 9.53
N ASP A 232 6.21 -18.31 10.84
CA ASP A 232 6.98 -17.55 11.84
C ASP A 232 8.46 -17.93 11.82
N VAL A 233 8.77 -19.20 11.50
CA VAL A 233 10.14 -19.73 11.53
C VAL A 233 10.87 -19.63 10.19
N LEU A 234 10.17 -19.35 9.09
CA LEU A 234 10.76 -19.17 7.76
C LEU A 234 11.11 -17.71 7.46
N LEU A 235 12.18 -17.52 6.70
CA LEU A 235 12.52 -16.26 6.03
C LEU A 235 11.59 -16.04 4.83
N THR A 236 11.15 -14.80 4.61
CA THR A 236 10.25 -14.45 3.50
C THR A 236 10.96 -14.43 2.16
N GLY A 237 12.24 -14.01 2.16
CA GLY A 237 12.99 -13.65 0.96
C GLY A 237 12.64 -12.26 0.40
N PRO A 238 13.52 -11.69 -0.44
CA PRO A 238 13.29 -10.41 -1.08
C PRO A 238 12.06 -10.41 -2.01
N LYS A 239 11.39 -9.26 -2.12
CA LYS A 239 10.30 -9.08 -3.07
C LYS A 239 10.85 -9.01 -4.50
N LEU A 240 10.81 -10.13 -5.21
CA LEU A 240 11.31 -10.25 -6.59
C LEU A 240 10.28 -9.93 -7.68
N HIS A 241 9.03 -9.65 -7.30
CA HIS A 241 7.96 -9.31 -8.23
C HIS A 241 8.35 -8.09 -9.07
N MET A 242 8.23 -8.23 -10.38
CA MET A 242 8.22 -7.08 -11.27
C MET A 242 6.99 -6.21 -10.98
N ASP A 243 7.15 -4.91 -11.09
CA ASP A 243 6.04 -3.98 -10.99
C ASP A 243 5.12 -4.17 -12.19
N ILE A 244 3.81 -4.30 -11.95
CA ILE A 244 2.82 -4.59 -13.00
C ILE A 244 2.79 -3.50 -14.07
N VAL A 245 3.02 -2.25 -13.69
CA VAL A 245 3.09 -1.13 -14.63
C VAL A 245 4.31 -1.28 -15.53
N ASP A 246 5.44 -1.78 -15.01
CA ASP A 246 6.64 -1.97 -15.83
C ASP A 246 6.44 -3.06 -16.89
N VAL A 247 5.81 -4.19 -16.52
CA VAL A 247 5.50 -5.27 -17.46
C VAL A 247 4.49 -4.80 -18.50
N LEU A 248 3.44 -4.09 -18.10
CA LEU A 248 2.46 -3.54 -19.03
C LEU A 248 3.04 -2.48 -19.97
N LEU A 249 3.92 -1.60 -19.48
CA LEU A 249 4.59 -0.63 -20.34
C LEU A 249 5.43 -1.34 -21.39
N LYS A 250 6.30 -2.28 -20.98
CA LYS A 250 7.10 -3.10 -21.89
C LYS A 250 6.26 -3.88 -22.90
N PHE A 251 5.11 -4.39 -22.47
CA PHE A 251 4.17 -5.04 -23.36
C PHE A 251 3.67 -4.14 -24.49
N ARG A 252 3.72 -2.81 -24.36
CA ARG A 252 3.28 -1.85 -25.37
C ARG A 252 4.28 -1.56 -26.48
N VAL A 253 5.54 -2.01 -26.38
CA VAL A 253 6.58 -1.62 -27.37
C VAL A 253 6.77 -2.60 -28.52
N HIS A 254 6.26 -3.83 -28.40
CA HIS A 254 6.45 -4.87 -29.42
C HIS A 254 5.33 -4.82 -30.46
N SER A 255 5.62 -4.92 -31.75
CA SER A 255 4.55 -4.96 -32.77
C SER A 255 3.72 -6.25 -32.67
N ILE A 256 4.38 -7.39 -32.45
CA ILE A 256 3.76 -8.69 -32.21
C ILE A 256 3.81 -9.00 -30.71
N ALA A 257 2.65 -9.02 -30.07
CA ALA A 257 2.48 -9.34 -28.67
C ALA A 257 2.27 -10.84 -28.46
N LEU A 258 2.81 -11.38 -27.38
CA LEU A 258 2.50 -12.73 -26.91
C LEU A 258 2.28 -12.76 -25.39
N THR A 259 1.34 -13.57 -24.95
CA THR A 259 1.15 -13.89 -23.53
C THR A 259 1.00 -15.39 -23.34
N ALA A 260 1.48 -15.90 -22.20
CA ALA A 260 1.34 -17.29 -21.80
C ALA A 260 1.33 -17.43 -20.27
N ASP A 261 0.77 -18.54 -19.77
CA ASP A 261 0.71 -18.90 -18.35
C ASP A 261 1.64 -20.08 -18.08
N ILE A 262 2.50 -19.97 -17.05
CA ILE A 262 3.30 -21.08 -16.53
C ILE A 262 2.39 -21.98 -15.70
N LYS A 263 1.98 -23.10 -16.31
CA LYS A 263 1.08 -24.08 -15.69
C LYS A 263 1.63 -24.52 -14.34
N GLN A 264 0.85 -24.29 -13.30
CA GLN A 264 1.13 -24.78 -11.95
C GLN A 264 2.55 -24.42 -11.45
N MET A 265 3.05 -23.20 -11.76
CA MET A 265 4.43 -22.76 -11.51
C MET A 265 5.02 -23.24 -10.19
N TYR A 266 4.34 -23.03 -9.06
CA TYR A 266 4.83 -23.43 -7.73
C TYR A 266 4.97 -24.94 -7.58
N ARG A 267 4.02 -25.71 -8.11
CA ARG A 267 4.00 -27.18 -8.02
C ARG A 267 5.06 -27.85 -8.90
N ASN A 268 5.63 -27.13 -9.86
CA ASN A 268 6.74 -27.66 -10.66
C ASN A 268 8.08 -27.61 -9.92
N ILE A 269 8.18 -26.88 -8.81
CA ILE A 269 9.39 -26.74 -8.01
C ILE A 269 9.35 -27.70 -6.83
N LEU A 270 10.33 -28.59 -6.73
CA LEU A 270 10.42 -29.60 -5.67
C LEU A 270 10.99 -28.99 -4.39
N VAL A 271 10.57 -29.52 -3.26
CA VAL A 271 11.12 -29.20 -1.94
C VAL A 271 12.11 -30.29 -1.54
N ARG A 272 13.25 -29.87 -0.97
CA ARG A 272 14.31 -30.74 -0.44
C ARG A 272 13.73 -31.83 0.47
N GLU A 273 14.24 -33.05 0.35
CA GLU A 273 13.75 -34.24 1.06
C GLU A 273 13.61 -34.03 2.58
N SER A 274 14.63 -33.45 3.22
CA SER A 274 14.63 -33.15 4.66
C SER A 274 13.55 -32.18 5.11
N ASP A 275 13.01 -31.39 4.19
CA ASP A 275 12.12 -30.26 4.49
C ASP A 275 10.65 -30.58 4.16
N LYS A 276 10.38 -31.68 3.45
CA LYS A 276 9.01 -32.08 3.04
C LYS A 276 8.10 -32.35 4.23
N ASP A 277 8.66 -32.85 5.34
CA ASP A 277 7.90 -33.18 6.54
C ASP A 277 7.36 -31.95 7.28
N PHE A 278 7.81 -30.74 6.92
CA PHE A 278 7.20 -29.49 7.39
C PHE A 278 5.96 -29.09 6.58
N GLN A 279 5.62 -29.84 5.53
CA GLN A 279 4.45 -29.62 4.67
C GLN A 279 3.54 -30.86 4.67
N ARG A 280 3.29 -31.45 5.84
CA ARG A 280 2.34 -32.55 5.98
C ARG A 280 0.90 -32.05 6.00
N ILE A 281 -0.04 -32.87 5.55
CA ILE A 281 -1.49 -32.65 5.66
C ILE A 281 -2.20 -33.95 6.03
N VAL A 282 -3.43 -33.84 6.53
CA VAL A 282 -4.29 -35.00 6.82
C VAL A 282 -5.44 -35.07 5.83
N TRP A 283 -5.68 -36.23 5.22
CA TRP A 283 -6.73 -36.35 4.21
C TRP A 283 -7.28 -37.78 4.09
N ARG A 284 -8.56 -37.88 3.69
CA ARG A 284 -9.25 -39.11 3.29
C ARG A 284 -10.35 -38.79 2.29
N THR A 285 -10.76 -39.77 1.49
CA THR A 285 -11.82 -39.58 0.49
C THR A 285 -13.23 -39.83 1.03
N SER A 286 -13.35 -40.61 2.12
CA SER A 286 -14.66 -40.92 2.72
C SER A 286 -14.57 -41.06 4.25
N PRO A 287 -15.63 -40.70 5.01
CA PRO A 287 -15.65 -40.81 6.47
C PRO A 287 -15.42 -42.23 7.02
N GLU A 288 -15.71 -43.25 6.22
CA GLU A 288 -15.52 -44.67 6.55
C GLU A 288 -14.04 -45.08 6.47
N GLN A 289 -13.21 -44.29 5.78
CA GLN A 289 -11.78 -44.55 5.68
C GLN A 289 -11.02 -43.94 6.85
N THR A 290 -9.95 -44.60 7.26
CA THR A 290 -8.99 -44.03 8.22
C THR A 290 -8.33 -42.79 7.62
N ILE A 291 -8.21 -41.73 8.42
CA ILE A 291 -7.47 -40.52 8.03
C ILE A 291 -6.01 -40.88 7.82
N ARG A 292 -5.46 -40.46 6.68
CA ARG A 292 -4.08 -40.69 6.30
C ARG A 292 -3.29 -39.40 6.31
N ASP A 293 -2.00 -39.54 6.55
CA ASP A 293 -1.05 -38.44 6.56
C ASP A 293 -0.34 -38.40 5.21
N TYR A 294 -0.29 -37.23 4.61
CA TYR A 294 0.38 -36.99 3.34
C TYR A 294 1.44 -35.90 3.51
N ARG A 295 2.50 -35.93 2.71
CA ARG A 295 3.48 -34.83 2.63
C ARG A 295 3.53 -34.24 1.23
N LEU A 296 3.49 -32.91 1.16
CA LEU A 296 3.61 -32.18 -0.10
C LEU A 296 5.07 -32.16 -0.54
N ARG A 297 5.31 -32.49 -1.82
CA ARG A 297 6.66 -32.62 -2.40
C ARG A 297 7.17 -31.34 -3.05
N THR A 298 6.30 -30.36 -3.23
CA THR A 298 6.54 -29.18 -4.06
C THR A 298 6.38 -27.90 -3.25
N VAL A 299 6.85 -26.77 -3.78
CA VAL A 299 6.62 -25.46 -3.16
C VAL A 299 5.11 -25.21 -3.08
N THR A 300 4.61 -25.02 -1.86
CA THR A 300 3.16 -24.94 -1.59
C THR A 300 2.71 -23.50 -1.35
N PHE A 301 1.56 -23.13 -1.90
CA PHE A 301 0.92 -21.85 -1.62
C PHE A 301 0.55 -21.70 -0.14
N GLY A 302 0.61 -20.48 0.39
CA GLY A 302 0.30 -20.21 1.81
C GLY A 302 1.53 -20.24 2.74
N VAL A 303 2.64 -20.82 2.28
CA VAL A 303 3.95 -20.71 2.94
C VAL A 303 4.62 -19.37 2.57
N LYS A 304 5.15 -18.68 3.57
CA LYS A 304 5.65 -17.30 3.48
C LYS A 304 6.78 -17.10 2.48
N SER A 305 7.67 -18.08 2.36
CA SER A 305 8.83 -18.07 1.44
C SER A 305 8.48 -18.47 0.01
N SER A 306 7.33 -19.09 -0.22
CA SER A 306 6.98 -19.68 -1.53
C SER A 306 7.02 -18.69 -2.71
N PRO A 307 6.48 -17.45 -2.60
CA PRO A 307 6.53 -16.50 -3.72
C PRO A 307 7.96 -16.16 -4.14
N TYR A 308 8.85 -15.97 -3.15
CA TYR A 308 10.27 -15.73 -3.41
C TYR A 308 10.92 -16.95 -4.06
N LEU A 309 10.73 -18.16 -3.49
CA LEU A 309 11.31 -19.39 -4.02
C LEU A 309 10.88 -19.64 -5.47
N ALA A 310 9.60 -19.42 -5.78
CA ALA A 310 9.08 -19.61 -7.13
C ALA A 310 9.70 -18.64 -8.14
N LEU A 311 9.65 -17.34 -7.85
CA LEU A 311 10.21 -16.32 -8.74
C LEU A 311 11.73 -16.41 -8.87
N ARG A 312 12.43 -16.71 -7.77
CA ARG A 312 13.89 -16.85 -7.78
C ARG A 312 14.32 -18.07 -8.61
N THR A 313 13.52 -19.13 -8.62
CA THR A 313 13.74 -20.32 -9.46
C THR A 313 13.59 -19.99 -10.95
N ILE A 314 12.56 -19.22 -11.35
CA ILE A 314 12.43 -18.76 -12.74
C ILE A 314 13.61 -17.88 -13.15
N LYS A 315 14.09 -17.00 -12.26
CA LYS A 315 15.30 -16.21 -12.51
C LYS A 315 16.56 -17.07 -12.59
N GLN A 316 16.67 -18.12 -11.78
CA GLN A 316 17.79 -19.06 -11.84
C GLN A 316 17.78 -19.84 -13.16
N LEU A 317 16.61 -20.31 -13.59
CA LEU A 317 16.42 -20.96 -14.88
C LEU A 317 16.90 -20.07 -16.03
N ALA A 318 16.48 -18.81 -16.03
CA ALA A 318 16.90 -17.86 -17.05
C ALA A 318 18.42 -17.64 -17.09
N GLN A 319 19.09 -17.71 -15.92
CA GLN A 319 20.54 -17.57 -15.82
C GLN A 319 21.28 -18.83 -16.27
N ASP A 320 20.83 -20.01 -15.81
CA ASP A 320 21.47 -21.30 -16.10
C ASP A 320 21.41 -21.63 -17.60
N GLU A 321 20.32 -21.25 -18.26
CA GLU A 321 20.03 -21.58 -19.66
C GLU A 321 20.31 -20.42 -20.63
N ALA A 322 20.90 -19.31 -20.14
CA ALA A 322 21.10 -18.07 -20.92
C ALA A 322 21.94 -18.25 -22.19
N GLU A 323 22.89 -19.17 -22.18
CA GLU A 323 23.76 -19.44 -23.34
C GLU A 323 22.99 -20.09 -24.49
N TRP A 324 22.00 -20.94 -24.16
CA TRP A 324 21.22 -21.74 -25.11
C TRP A 324 19.97 -21.02 -25.59
N PHE A 325 19.33 -20.23 -24.73
CA PHE A 325 18.06 -19.55 -25.01
C PHE A 325 18.20 -18.03 -24.89
N LYS A 326 18.84 -17.43 -25.90
CA LYS A 326 19.25 -16.01 -25.88
C LYS A 326 18.08 -15.04 -25.94
N LEU A 327 16.96 -15.43 -26.56
CA LEU A 327 15.74 -14.62 -26.65
C LEU A 327 14.87 -14.82 -25.41
N ALA A 328 14.70 -16.05 -24.95
CA ALA A 328 13.79 -16.35 -23.84
C ALA A 328 14.34 -15.98 -22.45
N SER A 329 15.64 -16.10 -22.21
CA SER A 329 16.23 -15.76 -20.91
C SER A 329 15.99 -14.29 -20.48
N PRO A 330 16.22 -13.28 -21.34
CA PRO A 330 15.85 -11.90 -21.02
C PRO A 330 14.38 -11.71 -20.68
N VAL A 331 13.47 -12.44 -21.35
CA VAL A 331 12.02 -12.40 -21.09
C VAL A 331 11.71 -12.97 -19.72
N LEU A 332 12.24 -14.15 -19.37
CA LEU A 332 12.02 -14.74 -18.03
C LEU A 332 12.57 -13.88 -16.88
N LEU A 333 13.61 -13.10 -17.13
CA LEU A 333 14.18 -12.18 -16.13
C LEU A 333 13.35 -10.91 -15.93
N ASN A 334 12.71 -10.41 -16.99
CA ASN A 334 12.25 -9.01 -17.05
C ASN A 334 10.75 -8.83 -17.36
N ASP A 335 10.09 -9.85 -17.92
CA ASP A 335 8.76 -9.77 -18.55
C ASP A 335 7.78 -10.81 -17.99
N VAL A 336 8.14 -11.41 -16.86
CA VAL A 336 7.29 -12.35 -16.12
C VAL A 336 6.67 -11.66 -14.91
N PHE A 337 5.35 -11.74 -14.80
CA PHE A 337 4.60 -11.33 -13.63
C PHE A 337 3.97 -12.55 -12.96
N VAL A 338 4.61 -13.05 -11.91
CA VAL A 338 4.20 -14.30 -11.24
C VAL A 338 4.24 -15.47 -12.24
N ASP A 339 3.10 -16.01 -12.63
CA ASP A 339 2.92 -17.11 -13.58
C ASP A 339 2.67 -16.62 -15.02
N ASP A 340 2.36 -15.33 -15.22
CA ASP A 340 2.10 -14.76 -16.54
C ASP A 340 3.40 -14.29 -17.22
N VAL A 341 3.70 -14.84 -18.40
CA VAL A 341 4.69 -14.31 -19.35
C VAL A 341 3.99 -13.30 -20.26
N VAL A 342 4.46 -12.06 -20.29
CA VAL A 342 3.83 -10.97 -21.07
C VAL A 342 4.91 -10.21 -21.82
N SER A 343 5.09 -10.53 -23.11
CA SER A 343 6.20 -10.00 -23.91
C SER A 343 5.82 -9.90 -25.40
N GLY A 344 6.81 -9.80 -26.27
CA GLY A 344 6.60 -9.71 -27.70
C GLY A 344 7.89 -9.45 -28.47
N GLU A 345 7.74 -9.32 -29.77
CA GLU A 345 8.83 -9.07 -30.74
C GLU A 345 8.32 -8.18 -31.88
N ASP A 346 9.24 -7.67 -32.71
CA ASP A 346 8.90 -6.72 -33.78
C ASP A 346 8.57 -7.37 -35.14
N SER A 347 8.69 -8.70 -35.24
CA SER A 347 8.32 -9.46 -36.42
C SER A 347 7.73 -10.82 -36.04
N GLU A 348 6.88 -11.38 -36.89
CA GLU A 348 6.31 -12.72 -36.64
C GLU A 348 7.40 -13.81 -36.58
N VAL A 349 8.46 -13.68 -37.38
CA VAL A 349 9.58 -14.63 -37.40
C VAL A 349 10.34 -14.63 -36.08
N SER A 350 10.71 -13.45 -35.56
CA SER A 350 11.37 -13.35 -34.26
C SER A 350 10.43 -13.73 -33.12
N ALA A 351 9.14 -13.40 -33.20
CA ALA A 351 8.14 -13.80 -32.21
C ALA A 351 7.96 -15.32 -32.13
N LEU A 352 7.96 -16.02 -33.27
CA LEU A 352 7.92 -17.49 -33.35
C LEU A 352 9.20 -18.11 -32.76
N ALA A 353 10.37 -17.56 -33.06
CA ALA A 353 11.63 -18.00 -32.48
C ALA A 353 11.63 -17.83 -30.95
N LEU A 354 11.18 -16.67 -30.45
CA LEU A 354 11.03 -16.40 -29.03
C LEU A 354 10.05 -17.38 -28.37
N GLN A 355 8.90 -17.64 -29.00
CA GLN A 355 7.92 -18.62 -28.50
C GLN A 355 8.54 -20.01 -28.37
N GLN A 356 9.28 -20.48 -29.38
CA GLN A 356 9.95 -21.78 -29.35
C GLN A 356 11.03 -21.84 -28.26
N GLU A 357 11.83 -20.79 -28.11
CA GLU A 357 12.81 -20.71 -27.02
C GLU A 357 12.15 -20.68 -25.65
N LEU A 358 11.03 -19.97 -25.47
CA LEU A 358 10.26 -19.93 -24.22
C LEU A 358 9.72 -21.31 -23.85
N ILE A 359 9.19 -22.06 -24.83
CA ILE A 359 8.76 -23.45 -24.62
C ILE A 359 9.96 -24.32 -24.23
N GLY A 360 11.09 -24.17 -24.93
CA GLY A 360 12.31 -24.94 -24.69
C GLY A 360 12.91 -24.71 -23.30
N ILE A 361 13.12 -23.45 -22.91
CA ILE A 361 13.71 -23.09 -21.61
C ILE A 361 12.81 -23.53 -20.45
N CYS A 362 11.49 -23.34 -20.55
CA CYS A 362 10.56 -23.80 -19.53
C CYS A 362 10.57 -25.33 -19.43
N ARG A 363 10.55 -26.04 -20.57
CA ARG A 363 10.60 -27.50 -20.61
C ARG A 363 11.89 -28.05 -20.01
N ALA A 364 13.02 -27.37 -20.20
CA ALA A 364 14.30 -27.77 -19.62
C ALA A 364 14.22 -27.90 -18.09
N ALA A 365 13.35 -27.13 -17.42
CA ALA A 365 13.13 -27.22 -15.98
C ALA A 365 11.81 -27.88 -15.56
N GLY A 366 11.14 -28.58 -16.48
CA GLY A 366 9.87 -29.26 -16.23
C GLY A 366 8.67 -28.30 -16.09
N PHE A 367 8.79 -27.05 -16.53
CA PHE A 367 7.66 -26.13 -16.64
C PHE A 367 6.96 -26.27 -17.99
N GLU A 368 5.65 -26.12 -17.98
CA GLU A 368 4.80 -26.13 -19.19
C GLU A 368 4.13 -24.77 -19.35
N LEU A 369 4.21 -24.19 -20.55
CA LEU A 369 3.51 -22.97 -20.92
C LEU A 369 2.18 -23.30 -21.58
N ARG A 370 1.11 -22.60 -21.20
CA ARG A 370 -0.24 -22.76 -21.74
C ARG A 370 -0.94 -21.42 -21.90
N LYS A 371 -2.20 -21.44 -22.38
CA LYS A 371 -3.04 -20.24 -22.55
C LYS A 371 -2.34 -19.15 -23.37
N TRP A 372 -1.82 -19.54 -24.53
CA TRP A 372 -1.17 -18.61 -25.45
C TRP A 372 -2.18 -17.64 -26.04
N HIS A 373 -1.86 -16.34 -26.04
CA HIS A 373 -2.60 -15.31 -26.76
C HIS A 373 -1.62 -14.43 -27.54
N SER A 374 -2.05 -13.94 -28.71
CA SER A 374 -1.25 -13.06 -29.56
C SER A 374 -2.16 -12.23 -30.47
N ASN A 375 -1.67 -11.06 -30.91
CA ASN A 375 -2.26 -10.30 -32.01
C ASN A 375 -1.88 -10.86 -33.40
N SER A 376 -0.96 -11.83 -33.49
CA SER A 376 -0.62 -12.54 -34.73
C SER A 376 -1.32 -13.92 -34.79
N PRO A 377 -2.18 -14.16 -35.80
CA PRO A 377 -2.75 -15.49 -36.05
C PRO A 377 -1.69 -16.56 -36.36
N ALA A 378 -0.60 -16.18 -37.02
CA ALA A 378 0.48 -17.11 -37.38
C ALA A 378 1.15 -17.71 -36.14
N LEU A 379 1.35 -16.89 -35.09
CA LEU A 379 1.93 -17.33 -33.81
C LEU A 379 1.03 -18.30 -33.04
N LEU A 380 -0.29 -18.14 -33.16
CA LEU A 380 -1.26 -19.06 -32.55
C LEU A 380 -1.34 -20.39 -33.31
N ALA A 381 -1.24 -20.35 -34.64
CA ALA A 381 -1.27 -21.55 -35.49
C ALA A 381 -0.02 -22.44 -35.31
N ALA A 382 1.13 -21.85 -34.95
CA ALA A 382 2.37 -22.60 -34.70
C ALA A 382 2.31 -23.49 -33.45
N VAL A 383 1.37 -23.25 -32.54
CA VAL A 383 1.15 -24.09 -31.36
C VAL A 383 0.29 -25.30 -31.74
N LEU A 384 0.85 -26.27 -32.47
CA LEU A 384 0.13 -27.49 -32.85
C LEU A 384 -0.05 -28.48 -31.67
N PRO A 385 -1.16 -29.26 -31.65
CA PRO A 385 -1.68 -29.99 -30.49
C PRO A 385 -1.10 -31.41 -30.35
N SER A 386 0.21 -31.54 -30.21
CA SER A 386 0.85 -32.81 -29.90
C SER A 386 1.78 -32.63 -28.71
N GLU A 387 1.42 -33.25 -27.58
CA GLU A 387 2.20 -33.50 -26.34
C GLU A 387 1.65 -32.93 -25.01
N SER A 388 0.37 -32.54 -24.94
CA SER A 388 -0.31 -32.44 -23.63
C SER A 388 -0.91 -33.79 -23.23
N HIS A 389 -0.09 -34.64 -22.61
CA HIS A 389 -0.58 -35.81 -21.86
C HIS A 389 -1.32 -35.32 -20.60
N GLY A 390 -2.61 -35.66 -20.48
CA GLY A 390 -3.39 -35.50 -19.25
C GLY A 390 -4.68 -34.70 -19.43
N GLU A 391 -5.77 -35.44 -19.65
CA GLU A 391 -7.20 -35.08 -19.47
C GLU A 391 -7.67 -33.69 -19.96
N ARG A 392 -8.31 -33.72 -21.14
CA ARG A 392 -9.24 -32.69 -21.60
C ARG A 392 -10.42 -32.57 -20.62
N PRO A 393 -10.77 -31.39 -20.09
CA PRO A 393 -12.16 -31.02 -20.03
C PRO A 393 -12.61 -30.82 -21.48
N GLU A 394 -13.70 -31.47 -21.89
CA GLU A 394 -14.26 -31.45 -23.26
C GLU A 394 -14.65 -30.04 -23.81
N ASN A 395 -14.22 -28.93 -23.21
CA ASN A 395 -14.59 -27.57 -23.59
C ASN A 395 -13.44 -26.54 -23.64
N VAL A 396 -12.16 -26.96 -23.68
CA VAL A 396 -11.06 -26.00 -23.97
C VAL A 396 -10.52 -26.28 -25.36
N LEU A 397 -11.26 -25.79 -26.36
CA LEU A 397 -10.73 -25.66 -27.71
C LEU A 397 -9.43 -24.84 -27.65
N PHE A 398 -8.36 -25.41 -28.20
CA PHE A 398 -7.20 -24.64 -28.64
C PHE A 398 -7.73 -23.53 -29.52
N ALA A 399 -7.60 -22.29 -29.04
CA ALA A 399 -8.00 -21.06 -29.72
C ALA A 399 -9.10 -21.31 -30.76
N GLU A 400 -10.35 -21.50 -30.30
CA GLU A 400 -11.39 -20.92 -31.12
C GLU A 400 -10.96 -19.46 -31.30
N MET A 401 -10.60 -19.13 -32.52
CA MET A 401 -10.64 -17.78 -33.05
C MET A 401 -12.08 -17.28 -32.91
N GLU A 402 -12.58 -17.13 -31.68
CA GLU A 402 -13.52 -16.08 -31.39
C GLU A 402 -12.69 -14.81 -31.44
N ILE A 403 -12.56 -14.32 -32.66
CA ILE A 403 -11.87 -13.09 -33.07
C ILE A 403 -12.30 -11.88 -32.20
N ASP A 404 -13.37 -11.99 -31.41
CA ASP A 404 -13.89 -10.95 -30.51
C ASP A 404 -13.72 -11.23 -29.00
N LYS A 405 -13.08 -12.32 -28.58
CA LYS A 405 -12.89 -12.61 -27.16
C LYS A 405 -11.73 -11.80 -26.58
N LYS A 406 -12.09 -10.68 -25.95
CA LYS A 406 -11.17 -9.84 -25.17
C LYS A 406 -10.54 -10.66 -24.01
N VAL A 407 -9.22 -10.67 -23.92
CA VAL A 407 -8.43 -11.42 -22.94
C VAL A 407 -8.02 -10.52 -21.78
N LYS A 408 -7.84 -11.08 -20.57
CA LYS A 408 -7.24 -10.33 -19.45
C LYS A 408 -5.72 -10.54 -19.44
N VAL A 409 -4.97 -9.45 -19.54
CA VAL A 409 -3.52 -9.40 -19.39
C VAL A 409 -3.21 -8.64 -18.11
N LEU A 410 -2.73 -9.34 -17.09
CA LEU A 410 -2.44 -8.78 -15.77
C LEU A 410 -3.62 -7.98 -15.18
N GLY A 411 -4.85 -8.45 -15.41
CA GLY A 411 -6.08 -7.79 -14.96
C GLY A 411 -6.65 -6.70 -15.91
N LEU A 412 -5.85 -6.15 -16.83
CA LEU A 412 -6.31 -5.22 -17.86
C LEU A 412 -6.91 -6.00 -19.04
N GLN A 413 -7.97 -5.50 -19.66
CA GLN A 413 -8.59 -6.18 -20.80
C GLN A 413 -7.90 -5.75 -22.10
N TRP A 414 -7.41 -6.72 -22.87
CA TRP A 414 -6.75 -6.55 -24.16
C TRP A 414 -7.55 -7.26 -25.25
N ASN A 415 -7.78 -6.58 -26.37
CA ASN A 415 -8.32 -7.18 -27.57
C ASN A 415 -7.17 -7.46 -28.55
N PRO A 416 -6.79 -8.72 -28.79
CA PRO A 416 -5.69 -9.03 -29.70
C PRO A 416 -5.97 -8.66 -31.16
N LYS A 417 -7.25 -8.68 -31.58
CA LYS A 417 -7.63 -8.39 -32.99
C LYS A 417 -7.42 -6.92 -33.34
N SER A 418 -7.92 -6.01 -32.49
CA SER A 418 -7.73 -4.56 -32.68
C SER A 418 -6.45 -4.05 -32.03
N ASP A 419 -5.70 -4.94 -31.40
CA ASP A 419 -4.50 -4.69 -30.61
C ASP A 419 -4.61 -3.48 -29.64
N SER A 420 -5.67 -3.50 -28.85
CA SER A 420 -6.06 -2.37 -28.02
C SER A 420 -6.41 -2.78 -26.60
N PHE A 421 -6.07 -1.95 -25.63
CA PHE A 421 -6.63 -2.04 -24.30
C PHE A 421 -8.07 -1.53 -24.28
N ASN A 422 -8.90 -2.23 -23.51
CA ASN A 422 -10.30 -1.90 -23.28
C ASN A 422 -10.61 -2.01 -21.78
N PHE A 423 -11.78 -1.53 -21.42
CA PHE A 423 -12.24 -1.52 -20.03
C PHE A 423 -13.67 -2.04 -19.97
N LYS A 424 -13.99 -2.79 -18.92
CA LYS A 424 -15.35 -3.25 -18.67
C LYS A 424 -15.65 -3.09 -17.20
N VAL A 425 -16.71 -2.35 -16.91
CA VAL A 425 -17.21 -2.14 -15.55
C VAL A 425 -18.66 -2.59 -15.52
N GLN A 426 -19.01 -3.39 -14.51
CA GLN A 426 -20.40 -3.77 -14.24
C GLN A 426 -20.83 -3.06 -12.96
N VAL A 427 -21.80 -2.17 -13.08
CA VAL A 427 -22.44 -1.51 -11.93
C VAL A 427 -23.19 -2.56 -11.13
N SER A 428 -22.89 -2.70 -9.84
CA SER A 428 -23.57 -3.68 -8.97
C SER A 428 -24.64 -3.06 -8.07
N SER A 429 -24.55 -1.75 -7.80
CA SER A 429 -25.52 -1.03 -6.96
C SER A 429 -25.54 0.46 -7.30
N ILE A 430 -26.74 1.04 -7.35
CA ILE A 430 -26.96 2.48 -7.56
C ILE A 430 -26.93 3.24 -6.23
N LYS A 431 -27.01 2.54 -5.08
CA LYS A 431 -27.05 3.18 -3.76
C LYS A 431 -25.82 4.06 -3.54
N CYS A 432 -26.06 5.32 -3.18
CA CYS A 432 -25.01 6.27 -2.85
C CYS A 432 -24.66 6.14 -1.35
N THR A 433 -23.67 5.31 -1.02
CA THR A 433 -23.05 5.29 0.32
C THR A 433 -21.53 5.22 0.19
N LYS A 434 -20.79 5.65 1.21
CA LYS A 434 -19.31 5.60 1.20
C LYS A 434 -18.79 4.21 0.87
N ARG A 435 -19.42 3.16 1.41
CA ARG A 435 -19.09 1.76 1.13
C ARG A 435 -19.29 1.39 -0.34
N VAL A 436 -20.44 1.75 -0.92
CA VAL A 436 -20.76 1.37 -2.31
C VAL A 436 -19.88 2.14 -3.29
N ILE A 437 -19.68 3.44 -3.10
CA ILE A 437 -18.82 4.21 -4.00
C ILE A 437 -17.39 3.64 -3.97
N LEU A 438 -16.83 3.33 -2.80
CA LEU A 438 -15.49 2.72 -2.71
C LEU A 438 -15.44 1.35 -3.41
N SER A 439 -16.47 0.52 -3.26
CA SER A 439 -16.48 -0.81 -3.89
C SER A 439 -16.61 -0.75 -5.41
N GLU A 440 -17.40 0.19 -5.95
CA GLU A 440 -17.53 0.40 -7.40
C GLU A 440 -16.23 1.00 -7.98
N ILE A 441 -15.61 1.97 -7.32
CA ILE A 441 -14.33 2.55 -7.75
C ILE A 441 -13.23 1.49 -7.79
N ALA A 442 -13.16 0.62 -6.77
CA ALA A 442 -12.15 -0.43 -6.71
C ALA A 442 -12.26 -1.46 -7.85
N LYS A 443 -13.42 -1.55 -8.54
CA LYS A 443 -13.60 -2.41 -9.72
C LYS A 443 -13.00 -1.79 -10.99
N ILE A 444 -12.73 -0.49 -11.01
CA ILE A 444 -12.09 0.20 -12.14
C ILE A 444 -10.59 -0.11 -12.09
N TYR A 445 -10.20 -1.18 -12.77
CA TYR A 445 -8.81 -1.61 -12.84
C TYR A 445 -8.07 -0.88 -13.96
N ASP A 446 -7.22 0.08 -13.59
CA ASP A 446 -6.45 0.93 -14.52
C ASP A 446 -5.01 1.16 -14.02
N PRO A 447 -4.12 0.17 -14.17
CA PRO A 447 -2.74 0.25 -13.66
C PRO A 447 -1.90 1.33 -14.36
N LEU A 448 -2.16 1.58 -15.66
CA LEU A 448 -1.48 2.59 -16.48
C LEU A 448 -2.08 4.00 -16.32
N GLY A 449 -3.21 4.15 -15.63
CA GLY A 449 -3.88 5.43 -15.45
C GLY A 449 -4.51 6.01 -16.72
N LEU A 450 -4.86 5.19 -17.71
CA LEU A 450 -5.47 5.66 -18.97
C LEU A 450 -6.88 6.26 -18.75
N LEU A 451 -7.56 5.84 -17.68
CA LEU A 451 -8.84 6.36 -17.19
C LEU A 451 -8.67 7.32 -16.00
N SER A 452 -7.47 7.89 -15.83
CA SER A 452 -7.15 8.83 -14.74
C SER A 452 -8.22 9.92 -14.51
N PRO A 453 -8.74 10.62 -15.54
CA PRO A 453 -9.79 11.62 -15.34
C PRO A 453 -11.07 11.06 -14.67
N VAL A 454 -11.50 9.87 -15.08
CA VAL A 454 -12.70 9.21 -14.54
C VAL A 454 -12.44 8.70 -13.12
N THR A 455 -11.29 8.09 -12.88
CA THR A 455 -10.97 7.58 -11.53
C THR A 455 -10.75 8.71 -10.53
N LEU A 456 -10.18 9.85 -10.94
CA LEU A 456 -10.05 11.02 -10.07
C LEU A 456 -11.42 11.60 -9.70
N PHE A 457 -12.35 11.71 -10.66
CA PHE A 457 -13.71 12.18 -10.39
C PHE A 457 -14.35 11.37 -9.24
N ALA A 458 -14.28 10.04 -9.35
CA ALA A 458 -14.85 9.15 -8.36
C ALA A 458 -14.11 9.22 -7.00
N LYS A 459 -12.78 9.32 -7.01
CA LYS A 459 -11.97 9.51 -5.79
C LYS A 459 -12.29 10.83 -5.09
N HIS A 460 -12.58 11.89 -5.85
CA HIS A 460 -13.01 13.16 -5.29
C HIS A 460 -14.39 13.04 -4.63
N LEU A 461 -15.33 12.26 -5.16
CA LEU A 461 -16.61 11.97 -4.46
C LEU A 461 -16.38 11.33 -3.09
N ILE A 462 -15.44 10.38 -2.98
CA ILE A 462 -15.06 9.79 -1.68
C ILE A 462 -14.48 10.83 -0.73
N GLN A 463 -13.64 11.71 -1.24
CA GLN A 463 -13.10 12.82 -0.46
C GLN A 463 -14.21 13.75 0.06
N LEU A 464 -15.20 14.09 -0.77
CA LEU A 464 -16.34 14.91 -0.37
C LEU A 464 -17.15 14.22 0.75
N LEU A 465 -17.36 12.91 0.67
CA LEU A 465 -18.02 12.14 1.74
C LEU A 465 -17.25 12.20 3.06
N TRP A 466 -15.92 12.21 3.02
CA TRP A 466 -15.09 12.35 4.22
C TRP A 466 -15.17 13.77 4.80
N ILE A 467 -15.18 14.80 3.95
CA ILE A 467 -15.37 16.19 4.37
C ILE A 467 -16.76 16.37 5.01
N ALA A 468 -17.79 15.76 4.44
CA ALA A 468 -19.15 15.77 4.96
C ALA A 468 -19.33 14.96 6.25
N LYS A 469 -18.31 14.19 6.67
CA LYS A 469 -18.32 13.34 7.89
C LYS A 469 -19.48 12.32 7.94
N VAL A 470 -19.92 11.86 6.78
CA VAL A 470 -20.97 10.83 6.64
C VAL A 470 -20.41 9.48 7.05
N ASP A 471 -21.18 8.64 7.75
CA ASP A 471 -20.78 7.27 8.09
C ASP A 471 -20.79 6.32 6.88
N TRP A 472 -20.36 5.06 7.06
CA TRP A 472 -20.12 4.13 5.96
C TRP A 472 -21.35 3.80 5.11
N ASP A 473 -22.50 3.68 5.77
CA ASP A 473 -23.76 3.22 5.19
C ASP A 473 -24.86 4.30 5.32
N GLU A 474 -24.48 5.51 5.74
CA GLU A 474 -25.36 6.67 5.86
C GLU A 474 -25.60 7.36 4.50
N THR A 475 -26.80 7.92 4.33
CA THR A 475 -27.19 8.67 3.13
C THR A 475 -26.44 10.01 3.05
N PRO A 476 -25.69 10.27 1.97
CA PRO A 476 -24.95 11.52 1.79
C PRO A 476 -25.83 12.74 1.49
N PRO A 477 -25.25 13.95 1.53
CA PRO A 477 -25.85 15.16 0.95
C PRO A 477 -26.31 14.99 -0.51
N VAL A 478 -27.39 15.69 -0.88
CA VAL A 478 -28.09 15.54 -2.17
C VAL A 478 -27.21 15.87 -3.37
N ASP A 479 -26.30 16.84 -3.23
CA ASP A 479 -25.32 17.21 -4.24
C ASP A 479 -24.34 16.06 -4.58
N ILE A 480 -23.90 15.31 -3.57
CA ILE A 480 -23.05 14.12 -3.76
C ILE A 480 -23.86 12.99 -4.40
N ILE A 481 -25.12 12.80 -3.99
CA ILE A 481 -26.03 11.80 -4.57
C ILE A 481 -26.22 12.08 -6.07
N ASN A 482 -26.53 13.31 -6.45
CA ASN A 482 -26.74 13.67 -7.86
C ASN A 482 -25.48 13.45 -8.71
N SER A 483 -24.31 13.82 -8.16
CA SER A 483 -23.02 13.61 -8.81
C SER A 483 -22.68 12.13 -8.98
N TRP A 484 -22.99 11.32 -7.97
CA TRP A 484 -22.82 9.86 -8.01
C TRP A 484 -23.77 9.20 -9.02
N SER A 485 -25.05 9.56 -9.03
CA SER A 485 -26.02 9.03 -9.99
C SER A 485 -25.59 9.30 -11.42
N SER A 486 -25.19 10.54 -11.73
CA SER A 486 -24.68 10.91 -13.05
C SER A 486 -23.46 10.07 -13.46
N PHE A 487 -22.54 9.85 -12.52
CA PHE A 487 -21.36 9.01 -12.75
C PHE A 487 -21.71 7.53 -13.01
N VAL A 488 -22.64 6.97 -12.24
CA VAL A 488 -23.09 5.58 -12.38
C VAL A 488 -23.84 5.37 -13.70
N ASP A 489 -24.71 6.30 -14.07
CA ASP A 489 -25.48 6.23 -15.32
C ASP A 489 -24.56 6.24 -16.54
N GLU A 490 -23.46 6.99 -16.49
CA GLU A 490 -22.46 7.05 -17.55
C GLU A 490 -21.39 5.96 -17.47
N LEU A 491 -21.24 5.26 -16.34
CA LEU A 491 -20.16 4.29 -16.13
C LEU A 491 -20.07 3.19 -17.21
N PRO A 492 -21.18 2.65 -17.77
CA PRO A 492 -21.11 1.70 -18.86
C PRO A 492 -20.40 2.22 -20.13
N LEU A 493 -20.35 3.54 -20.34
CA LEU A 493 -19.69 4.17 -21.50
C LEU A 493 -18.18 3.97 -21.49
N ILE A 494 -17.56 3.66 -20.34
CA ILE A 494 -16.14 3.28 -20.26
C ILE A 494 -15.81 2.11 -21.20
N SER A 495 -16.79 1.24 -21.52
CA SER A 495 -16.59 0.14 -22.45
C SER A 495 -16.33 0.56 -23.91
N GLN A 496 -16.64 1.81 -24.26
CA GLN A 496 -16.35 2.42 -25.56
C GLN A 496 -14.93 2.99 -25.63
N ILE A 497 -14.29 3.22 -24.47
CA ILE A 497 -12.93 3.76 -24.40
C ILE A 497 -11.93 2.66 -24.80
N SER A 498 -10.99 3.04 -25.66
CA SER A 498 -9.91 2.16 -26.09
C SER A 498 -8.61 2.94 -26.29
N PHE A 499 -7.50 2.28 -25.96
CA PHE A 499 -6.15 2.81 -26.20
C PHE A 499 -5.34 1.75 -26.94
N PRO A 500 -4.49 2.13 -27.91
CA PRO A 500 -3.64 1.17 -28.60
C PRO A 500 -2.65 0.54 -27.61
N ARG A 501 -2.52 -0.80 -27.65
CA ARG A 501 -1.49 -1.49 -26.89
C ARG A 501 -0.13 -1.10 -27.49
N TYR A 502 0.09 -1.40 -28.77
CA TYR A 502 1.29 -1.00 -29.48
C TYR A 502 1.34 0.53 -29.62
N ILE A 503 2.37 1.18 -29.05
CA ILE A 503 2.47 2.65 -29.07
C ILE A 503 3.16 3.21 -30.30
N PHE A 504 3.80 2.33 -31.09
CA PHE A 504 4.36 2.68 -32.39
C PHE A 504 3.42 2.17 -33.48
N ASN A 505 3.40 2.81 -34.64
CA ASN A 505 2.56 2.36 -35.75
C ASN A 505 3.38 1.61 -36.81
N ASN A 506 4.73 1.67 -36.72
CA ASN A 506 5.66 1.14 -37.72
C ASN A 506 7.01 0.75 -37.11
N THR A 507 7.79 -0.02 -37.86
CA THR A 507 9.20 -0.34 -37.56
C THR A 507 10.10 0.86 -37.87
N ASN A 508 11.00 1.21 -36.94
CA ASN A 508 11.96 2.33 -36.99
C ASN A 508 11.39 3.77 -36.85
N PRO A 509 10.62 4.07 -35.79
CA PRO A 509 10.20 5.44 -35.50
C PRO A 509 11.37 6.29 -35.02
N GLU A 510 11.72 7.38 -35.72
CA GLU A 510 12.78 8.31 -35.29
C GLU A 510 12.50 9.75 -35.76
N PRO A 511 12.80 10.79 -34.96
CA PRO A 511 13.27 10.74 -33.57
C PRO A 511 12.13 10.44 -32.60
N ILE A 512 12.42 9.74 -31.51
CA ILE A 512 11.46 9.42 -30.44
C ILE A 512 11.64 10.40 -29.29
N GLN A 513 10.54 11.05 -28.91
CA GLN A 513 10.50 12.06 -27.86
C GLN A 513 9.49 11.67 -26.78
N ILE A 514 9.77 12.06 -25.54
CA ILE A 514 8.84 11.98 -24.41
C ILE A 514 8.32 13.38 -24.08
N HIS A 515 7.00 13.50 -23.98
CA HIS A 515 6.32 14.74 -23.61
C HIS A 515 5.43 14.49 -22.40
N GLY A 516 5.74 15.14 -21.29
CA GLY A 516 4.97 15.03 -20.07
C GLY A 516 4.23 16.30 -19.70
N PHE A 517 3.01 16.19 -19.20
CA PHE A 517 2.17 17.33 -18.81
C PHE A 517 1.76 17.19 -17.35
N ALA A 518 1.80 18.29 -16.61
CA ALA A 518 1.42 18.36 -15.21
C ALA A 518 0.36 19.45 -15.00
N ASP A 519 -0.61 19.16 -14.14
CA ASP A 519 -1.64 20.12 -13.74
C ASP A 519 -2.15 19.88 -12.32
N ALA A 520 -2.69 20.92 -11.69
CA ALA A 520 -3.31 20.84 -10.39
C ALA A 520 -4.56 21.72 -10.25
N SER A 521 -5.53 21.23 -9.49
CA SER A 521 -6.73 21.94 -9.10
C SER A 521 -7.02 21.77 -7.60
N GLU A 522 -8.09 22.40 -7.11
CA GLU A 522 -8.57 22.21 -5.74
C GLU A 522 -9.01 20.77 -5.45
N LYS A 523 -9.37 19.99 -6.48
CA LYS A 523 -9.81 18.59 -6.35
C LYS A 523 -8.63 17.63 -6.24
N GLY A 524 -7.56 17.90 -6.98
CA GLY A 524 -6.42 17.00 -7.10
C GLY A 524 -5.37 17.52 -8.07
N PHE A 525 -4.32 16.74 -8.22
CA PHE A 525 -3.25 17.01 -9.18
C PHE A 525 -2.91 15.75 -9.98
N GLY A 526 -2.50 15.94 -11.22
CA GLY A 526 -2.29 14.87 -12.17
C GLY A 526 -1.08 15.11 -13.07
N ALA A 527 -0.57 14.01 -13.61
CA ALA A 527 0.46 14.03 -14.63
C ALA A 527 0.20 12.95 -15.68
N CYS A 528 0.43 13.26 -16.94
CA CYS A 528 0.33 12.33 -18.06
C CYS A 528 1.56 12.42 -18.97
N VAL A 529 1.96 11.29 -19.55
CA VAL A 529 3.17 11.18 -20.38
C VAL A 529 2.79 10.59 -21.73
N TYR A 530 3.19 11.28 -22.79
CA TYR A 530 2.99 10.90 -24.18
C TYR A 530 4.32 10.56 -24.84
N ILE A 531 4.28 9.62 -25.76
CA ILE A 531 5.34 9.41 -26.75
C ILE A 531 5.02 10.25 -27.98
N ARG A 532 6.04 10.83 -28.60
CA ARG A 532 5.96 11.53 -29.89
C ARG A 532 7.05 11.00 -30.80
N TYR A 533 6.72 10.63 -32.03
CA TYR A 533 7.68 10.17 -33.02
C TYR A 533 7.24 10.52 -34.44
N LYS A 534 8.16 10.41 -35.40
CA LYS A 534 7.83 10.44 -36.83
C LYS A 534 7.76 9.02 -37.36
N ASP A 535 6.73 8.72 -38.14
CA ASP A 535 6.63 7.47 -38.88
C ASP A 535 7.43 7.51 -40.18
N GLN A 536 7.39 6.42 -40.96
CA GLN A 536 8.12 6.29 -42.23
C GLN A 536 7.63 7.27 -43.30
N GLU A 537 6.41 7.80 -43.16
CA GLU A 537 5.81 8.78 -44.07
C GLU A 537 6.09 10.23 -43.60
N ASP A 538 6.94 10.39 -42.59
CA ASP A 538 7.29 11.65 -41.93
C ASP A 538 6.12 12.31 -41.17
N PHE A 539 5.01 11.58 -40.94
CA PHE A 539 3.91 12.07 -40.12
C PHE A 539 4.24 11.92 -38.64
N ILE A 540 3.84 12.93 -37.87
CA ILE A 540 4.10 12.96 -36.43
C ILE A 540 2.93 12.31 -35.70
N GLN A 541 3.26 11.26 -34.96
CA GLN A 541 2.32 10.52 -34.14
C GLN A 541 2.55 10.82 -32.66
N THR A 542 1.46 10.80 -31.90
CA THR A 542 1.49 10.95 -30.44
C THR A 542 0.54 9.97 -29.77
N HIS A 543 0.99 9.35 -28.68
CA HIS A 543 0.16 8.40 -27.93
C HIS A 543 0.39 8.54 -26.42
N LEU A 544 -0.71 8.47 -25.65
CA LEU A 544 -0.65 8.41 -24.19
C LEU A 544 -0.01 7.08 -23.73
N ILE A 545 1.10 7.19 -22.99
CA ILE A 545 1.84 6.05 -22.43
C ILE A 545 1.27 5.69 -21.06
N ILE A 546 1.18 6.67 -20.16
CA ILE A 546 0.85 6.48 -18.75
C ILE A 546 0.37 7.80 -18.14
N ALA A 547 -0.53 7.72 -17.17
CA ALA A 547 -0.87 8.85 -16.32
C ALA A 547 -1.03 8.43 -14.86
N LYS A 548 -0.93 9.40 -13.95
CA LYS A 548 -1.17 9.22 -12.52
C LYS A 548 -1.84 10.48 -11.97
N THR A 549 -2.73 10.27 -11.00
CA THR A 549 -3.47 11.34 -10.32
C THR A 549 -3.36 11.16 -8.83
N ARG A 550 -3.55 12.24 -8.07
CA ARG A 550 -3.74 12.20 -6.62
C ARG A 550 -4.79 13.22 -6.23
N VAL A 551 -5.65 12.84 -5.29
CA VAL A 551 -6.61 13.76 -4.69
C VAL A 551 -5.88 14.79 -3.82
N ALA A 552 -6.37 16.03 -3.79
CA ALA A 552 -5.75 17.11 -3.03
C ALA A 552 -5.72 16.76 -1.53
N PRO A 553 -4.60 16.92 -0.80
CA PRO A 553 -4.53 16.55 0.61
C PRO A 553 -5.48 17.37 1.50
N LEU A 554 -6.27 16.71 2.34
CA LEU A 554 -7.14 17.39 3.33
C LEU A 554 -6.41 17.78 4.61
N SER A 555 -5.38 17.01 5.00
CA SER A 555 -4.68 17.17 6.28
C SER A 555 -3.82 18.42 6.37
N VAL A 556 -3.42 18.97 5.21
CA VAL A 556 -2.65 20.20 5.08
C VAL A 556 -3.24 20.98 3.92
N ARG A 557 -3.87 22.13 4.19
CA ARG A 557 -4.31 23.04 3.12
C ARG A 557 -3.08 23.60 2.40
N LEU A 558 -2.79 23.01 1.23
CA LEU A 558 -1.78 23.51 0.31
C LEU A 558 -2.39 24.61 -0.55
N THR A 559 -1.58 25.61 -0.92
CA THR A 559 -1.96 26.60 -1.94
C THR A 559 -1.93 25.96 -3.32
N ILE A 560 -2.67 26.52 -4.29
CA ILE A 560 -2.66 26.06 -5.68
C ILE A 560 -1.23 25.96 -6.24
N PRO A 561 -0.34 26.97 -6.10
CA PRO A 561 1.05 26.84 -6.54
C PRO A 561 1.82 25.66 -5.95
N ARG A 562 1.55 25.31 -4.68
CA ARG A 562 2.18 24.13 -4.05
C ARG A 562 1.60 22.82 -4.57
N LEU A 563 0.33 22.78 -4.97
CA LEU A 563 -0.28 21.62 -5.63
C LEU A 563 0.27 21.48 -7.07
N GLU A 564 0.38 22.57 -7.81
CA GLU A 564 1.01 22.60 -9.15
C GLU A 564 2.46 22.08 -9.09
N LEU A 565 3.23 22.52 -8.08
CA LEU A 565 4.59 21.99 -7.85
C LEU A 565 4.58 20.50 -7.53
N MET A 566 3.55 20.00 -6.84
CA MET A 566 3.41 18.57 -6.56
C MET A 566 3.03 17.77 -7.81
N ALA A 567 2.23 18.34 -8.72
CA ALA A 567 1.99 17.80 -10.05
C ALA A 567 3.31 17.66 -10.83
N ALA A 568 4.16 18.70 -10.80
CA ALA A 568 5.47 18.67 -11.45
C ALA A 568 6.42 17.61 -10.84
N VAL A 569 6.39 17.41 -9.52
CA VAL A 569 7.13 16.31 -8.87
C VAL A 569 6.61 14.96 -9.38
N LEU A 570 5.28 14.75 -9.38
CA LEU A 570 4.66 13.53 -9.87
C LEU A 570 5.08 13.25 -11.33
N LEU A 571 5.03 14.27 -12.18
CA LEU A 571 5.45 14.15 -13.57
C LEU A 571 6.92 13.76 -13.71
N SER A 572 7.81 14.39 -12.95
CA SER A 572 9.25 14.09 -13.00
C SER A 572 9.54 12.64 -12.65
N LYS A 573 8.85 12.07 -11.65
CA LYS A 573 8.96 10.66 -11.28
C LYS A 573 8.38 9.75 -12.36
N LEU A 574 7.26 10.14 -12.97
CA LEU A 574 6.57 9.35 -13.98
C LEU A 574 7.41 9.23 -15.27
N ILE A 575 8.04 10.32 -15.70
CA ILE A 575 8.98 10.33 -16.84
C ILE A 575 10.20 9.46 -16.53
N GLU A 576 10.82 9.62 -15.34
CA GLU A 576 11.97 8.77 -14.93
C GLU A 576 11.60 7.28 -14.98
N LYS A 577 10.41 6.91 -14.48
CA LYS A 577 9.91 5.52 -14.57
C LYS A 577 9.82 5.05 -16.01
N VAL A 578 9.14 5.80 -16.89
CA VAL A 578 9.00 5.43 -18.32
C VAL A 578 10.36 5.23 -18.98
N MET A 579 11.29 6.17 -18.78
CA MET A 579 12.64 6.08 -19.35
C MET A 579 13.41 4.87 -18.85
N LEU A 580 13.35 4.57 -17.54
CA LEU A 580 14.01 3.41 -16.97
C LEU A 580 13.38 2.09 -17.44
N THR A 581 12.06 2.02 -17.52
CA THR A 581 11.32 0.81 -17.92
C THR A 581 11.57 0.45 -19.38
N TYR A 582 11.71 1.45 -20.25
CA TYR A 582 12.03 1.26 -21.66
C TYR A 582 13.52 1.23 -21.98
N SER A 583 14.38 1.37 -20.97
CA SER A 583 15.83 1.27 -21.16
C SER A 583 16.19 -0.07 -21.81
N GLY A 584 16.97 -0.01 -22.89
CA GLY A 584 17.36 -1.18 -23.68
C GLY A 584 16.35 -1.65 -24.73
N ARG A 585 15.13 -1.10 -24.78
CA ARG A 585 14.13 -1.36 -25.84
C ARG A 585 13.87 -0.16 -26.73
N VAL A 586 13.81 1.03 -26.13
CA VAL A 586 13.53 2.28 -26.85
C VAL A 586 14.62 3.28 -26.52
N ARG A 587 15.18 3.90 -27.56
CA ARG A 587 16.11 5.02 -27.43
C ARG A 587 15.32 6.32 -27.55
N PHE A 588 15.32 7.12 -26.48
CA PHE A 588 14.72 8.45 -26.50
C PHE A 588 15.76 9.50 -26.90
N ASP A 589 15.43 10.32 -27.89
CA ASP A 589 16.28 11.42 -28.34
C ASP A 589 16.13 12.64 -27.44
N GLN A 590 14.89 12.94 -27.03
CA GLN A 590 14.59 14.12 -26.24
C GLN A 590 13.43 13.89 -25.25
N VAL A 591 13.46 14.68 -24.19
CA VAL A 591 12.45 14.67 -23.12
C VAL A 591 12.04 16.11 -22.84
N TYR A 592 10.74 16.34 -22.76
CA TYR A 592 10.13 17.63 -22.46
C TYR A 592 9.06 17.48 -21.38
N ALA A 593 9.02 18.44 -20.46
CA ALA A 593 7.99 18.55 -19.43
C ALA A 593 7.24 19.87 -19.58
N TRP A 594 5.93 19.84 -19.39
CA TRP A 594 5.03 20.95 -19.66
C TRP A 594 4.17 21.24 -18.44
N SER A 595 4.00 22.53 -18.14
CA SER A 595 3.09 23.03 -17.12
C SER A 595 2.59 24.41 -17.53
N ASP A 596 1.33 24.71 -17.25
CA ASP A 596 0.73 26.04 -17.42
C ASP A 596 0.99 26.96 -16.21
N ALA A 597 1.41 26.39 -15.09
CA ALA A 597 1.80 27.08 -13.87
C ALA A 597 3.11 27.87 -14.04
N SER A 598 2.99 29.13 -14.48
CA SER A 598 4.14 30.05 -14.64
C SER A 598 4.95 30.22 -13.35
N ILE A 599 4.31 30.11 -12.18
CA ILE A 599 4.96 30.18 -10.87
C ILE A 599 5.90 28.98 -10.63
N VAL A 600 5.48 27.78 -11.01
CA VAL A 600 6.29 26.57 -10.89
C VAL A 600 7.48 26.65 -11.83
N LEU A 601 7.26 27.09 -13.08
CA LEU A 601 8.36 27.31 -14.03
C LEU A 601 9.37 28.33 -13.47
N ALA A 602 8.91 29.41 -12.83
CA ALA A 602 9.79 30.35 -12.15
C ALA A 602 10.64 29.73 -11.04
N TRP A 603 10.04 28.84 -10.24
CA TRP A 603 10.78 28.11 -9.21
C TRP A 603 11.82 27.16 -9.79
N LEU A 604 11.52 26.49 -10.91
CA LEU A 604 12.42 25.54 -11.56
C LEU A 604 13.60 26.21 -12.28
N HIS A 605 13.41 27.42 -12.81
CA HIS A 605 14.48 28.19 -13.47
C HIS A 605 15.37 28.99 -12.50
N SER A 606 15.05 28.99 -11.20
CA SER A 606 15.84 29.67 -10.18
C SER A 606 16.59 28.67 -9.29
N SER A 607 17.56 29.15 -8.51
CA SER A 607 18.30 28.28 -7.59
C SER A 607 17.38 27.72 -6.50
N PRO A 608 17.38 26.38 -6.24
CA PRO A 608 16.54 25.78 -5.22
C PRO A 608 16.75 26.37 -3.81
N HIS A 609 17.95 26.90 -3.54
CA HIS A 609 18.31 27.48 -2.25
C HIS A 609 17.60 28.81 -1.96
N GLU A 610 17.05 29.46 -2.98
CA GLU A 610 16.28 30.70 -2.83
C GLU A 610 14.90 30.46 -2.22
N TRP A 611 14.38 29.24 -2.24
CA TRP A 611 13.01 28.92 -1.86
C TRP A 611 12.89 28.35 -0.44
N LYS A 612 11.77 28.58 0.24
CA LYS A 612 11.46 27.92 1.52
C LYS A 612 11.52 26.39 1.38
N THR A 613 11.76 25.69 2.48
CA THR A 613 12.10 24.25 2.52
C THR A 613 11.16 23.36 1.69
N PHE A 614 9.85 23.62 1.72
CA PHE A 614 8.88 22.84 0.95
C PHE A 614 9.19 22.88 -0.55
N VAL A 615 9.27 24.10 -1.11
CA VAL A 615 9.53 24.34 -2.53
C VAL A 615 10.95 23.94 -2.89
N SER A 616 11.93 24.33 -2.07
CA SER A 616 13.35 24.01 -2.27
C SER A 616 13.62 22.52 -2.47
N ASN A 617 13.06 21.67 -1.59
CA ASN A 617 13.26 20.23 -1.66
C ASN A 617 12.63 19.63 -2.93
N ARG A 618 11.44 20.11 -3.32
CA ARG A 618 10.68 19.60 -4.47
C ARG A 618 11.26 20.06 -5.80
N VAL A 619 11.71 21.32 -5.88
CA VAL A 619 12.48 21.83 -7.02
C VAL A 619 13.77 21.02 -7.18
N SER A 620 14.53 20.80 -6.10
CA SER A 620 15.76 19.98 -6.16
C SER A 620 15.47 18.56 -6.63
N GLU A 621 14.37 17.98 -6.16
CA GLU A 621 13.91 16.65 -6.56
C GLU A 621 13.53 16.57 -8.05
N ILE A 622 12.85 17.58 -8.58
CA ILE A 622 12.48 17.68 -10.00
C ILE A 622 13.75 17.83 -10.85
N LEU A 623 14.60 18.79 -10.51
CA LEU A 623 15.79 19.13 -11.30
C LEU A 623 16.85 18.03 -11.32
N ARG A 624 16.85 17.14 -10.31
CA ARG A 624 17.67 15.91 -10.33
C ARG A 624 17.29 14.95 -11.47
N ARG A 625 16.03 14.98 -11.90
CA ARG A 625 15.48 14.09 -12.93
C ARG A 625 15.39 14.77 -14.29
N ILE A 626 14.87 15.99 -14.31
CA ILE A 626 14.60 16.75 -15.53
C ILE A 626 15.19 18.15 -15.38
N PRO A 627 16.24 18.48 -16.16
CA PRO A 627 16.84 19.81 -16.17
C PRO A 627 15.84 20.93 -16.49
N ALA A 628 16.08 22.12 -15.94
CA ALA A 628 15.17 23.26 -16.08
C ALA A 628 14.92 23.68 -17.54
N ASP A 629 15.90 23.55 -18.44
CA ASP A 629 15.79 23.86 -19.88
C ASP A 629 14.82 22.93 -20.64
N ARG A 630 14.44 21.80 -20.03
CA ARG A 630 13.45 20.86 -20.58
C ARG A 630 12.02 21.15 -20.14
N TRP A 631 11.83 22.06 -19.17
CA TRP A 631 10.52 22.52 -18.74
C TRP A 631 10.02 23.66 -19.63
N ARG A 632 8.76 23.58 -20.05
CA ARG A 632 8.13 24.54 -20.95
C ARG A 632 6.73 24.91 -20.49
N HIS A 633 6.30 26.09 -20.91
CA HIS A 633 4.93 26.54 -20.69
C HIS A 633 3.99 25.92 -21.72
N VAL A 634 2.84 25.41 -21.27
CA VAL A 634 1.70 25.04 -22.12
C VAL A 634 0.50 25.93 -21.78
N PRO A 635 -0.28 26.44 -22.75
CA PRO A 635 -1.54 27.11 -22.44
C PRO A 635 -2.50 26.17 -21.69
N SER A 636 -3.22 26.65 -20.67
CA SER A 636 -4.12 25.80 -19.88
C SER A 636 -5.17 25.07 -20.72
N ALA A 637 -5.70 25.72 -21.77
CA ALA A 637 -6.67 25.10 -22.68
C ALA A 637 -6.09 23.93 -23.50
N ASP A 638 -4.77 23.91 -23.66
CA ASP A 638 -4.03 22.86 -24.37
C ASP A 638 -3.39 21.87 -23.38
N ASN A 639 -3.62 21.98 -22.07
CA ASN A 639 -2.97 21.10 -21.09
C ASN A 639 -3.80 19.82 -20.88
N PRO A 640 -3.39 18.65 -21.40
CA PRO A 640 -4.15 17.42 -21.21
C PRO A 640 -4.21 16.96 -19.74
N ALA A 641 -3.27 17.41 -18.89
CA ALA A 641 -3.28 17.06 -17.48
C ALA A 641 -4.42 17.74 -16.70
N ASP A 642 -5.09 18.77 -17.24
CA ASP A 642 -6.24 19.44 -16.60
C ASP A 642 -7.40 18.46 -16.37
N ALA A 643 -7.70 17.62 -17.36
CA ALA A 643 -8.68 16.53 -17.22
C ALA A 643 -8.32 15.58 -16.06
N ALA A 644 -7.02 15.31 -15.88
CA ALA A 644 -6.51 14.44 -14.83
C ALA A 644 -6.41 15.12 -13.46
N SER A 645 -6.49 16.45 -13.35
CA SER A 645 -6.47 17.18 -12.08
C SER A 645 -7.87 17.57 -11.59
N ARG A 646 -8.84 17.71 -12.50
CA ARG A 646 -10.23 18.09 -12.20
C ARG A 646 -11.21 16.91 -12.20
N GLY A 647 -10.85 15.85 -12.91
CA GLY A 647 -11.68 14.69 -13.16
C GLY A 647 -12.80 14.95 -14.18
N LEU A 648 -13.20 13.89 -14.87
CA LEU A 648 -14.25 13.92 -15.91
C LEU A 648 -15.26 12.80 -15.69
N LEU A 649 -16.49 13.01 -16.15
CA LEU A 649 -17.46 11.92 -16.30
C LEU A 649 -17.10 11.04 -17.51
N PRO A 650 -17.51 9.76 -17.53
CA PRO A 650 -17.19 8.84 -18.62
C PRO A 650 -17.57 9.35 -20.02
N ALA A 651 -18.76 9.94 -20.22
CA ALA A 651 -19.17 10.43 -21.54
C ALA A 651 -18.25 11.55 -22.04
N ALA A 652 -17.82 12.43 -21.15
CA ALA A 652 -16.88 13.49 -21.47
C ALA A 652 -15.51 12.92 -21.88
N LEU A 653 -15.02 11.89 -21.19
CA LEU A 653 -13.74 11.25 -21.54
C LEU A 653 -13.79 10.52 -22.89
N VAL A 654 -14.93 9.92 -23.26
CA VAL A 654 -15.10 9.26 -24.57
C VAL A 654 -14.82 10.22 -25.74
N GLN A 655 -15.18 11.50 -25.60
CA GLN A 655 -15.06 12.52 -26.65
C GLN A 655 -13.85 13.46 -26.45
N HIS A 656 -12.88 13.09 -25.60
CA HIS A 656 -11.82 14.00 -25.16
C HIS A 656 -10.51 13.84 -25.97
N ASP A 657 -10.47 14.33 -27.20
CA ASP A 657 -9.32 14.18 -28.12
C ASP A 657 -7.97 14.59 -27.51
N LEU A 658 -7.95 15.71 -26.77
CA LEU A 658 -6.75 16.22 -26.10
C LEU A 658 -6.14 15.19 -25.12
N TRP A 659 -6.94 14.29 -24.53
CA TRP A 659 -6.46 13.27 -23.60
C TRP A 659 -5.88 12.03 -24.31
N TYR A 660 -6.41 11.68 -25.48
CA TYR A 660 -5.92 10.54 -26.26
C TYR A 660 -4.62 10.89 -26.98
N HIS A 661 -4.57 12.08 -27.58
CA HIS A 661 -3.55 12.45 -28.55
C HIS A 661 -2.63 13.58 -28.05
N GLY A 662 -2.99 14.24 -26.96
CA GLY A 662 -2.29 15.44 -26.52
C GLY A 662 -2.64 16.65 -27.40
N PRO A 663 -1.90 17.76 -27.23
CA PRO A 663 -2.21 19.02 -27.91
C PRO A 663 -2.05 18.92 -29.43
N SER A 664 -2.91 19.58 -30.21
CA SER A 664 -2.87 19.54 -31.67
C SER A 664 -1.52 19.98 -32.26
N TRP A 665 -0.89 21.00 -31.67
CA TRP A 665 0.43 21.47 -32.08
C TRP A 665 1.56 20.44 -31.83
N LEU A 666 1.34 19.43 -30.98
CA LEU A 666 2.31 18.38 -30.73
C LEU A 666 2.45 17.43 -31.94
N HIS A 667 1.40 17.33 -32.75
CA HIS A 667 1.40 16.65 -34.05
C HIS A 667 2.09 17.46 -35.16
N LEU A 668 2.54 18.67 -34.85
CA LEU A 668 3.26 19.54 -35.79
C LEU A 668 4.75 19.61 -35.45
N GLY A 669 5.51 20.26 -36.32
CA GLY A 669 6.93 20.53 -36.08
C GLY A 669 7.13 21.42 -34.85
N GLN A 670 8.33 21.36 -34.26
CA GLN A 670 8.68 22.10 -33.04
C GLN A 670 8.48 23.61 -33.12
N ASN A 671 8.51 24.19 -34.34
CA ASN A 671 8.27 25.61 -34.57
C ASN A 671 6.82 26.05 -34.26
N SER A 672 5.89 25.10 -34.25
CA SER A 672 4.47 25.33 -33.94
C SER A 672 4.17 25.22 -32.44
N TRP A 673 5.15 24.85 -31.62
CA TRP A 673 4.95 24.69 -30.18
C TRP A 673 4.78 26.05 -29.50
N PRO A 674 4.07 26.10 -28.35
CA PRO A 674 3.92 27.32 -27.58
C PRO A 674 5.28 27.97 -27.26
N ILE A 675 5.39 29.26 -27.57
CA ILE A 675 6.58 30.04 -27.23
C ILE A 675 6.56 30.28 -25.71
N PRO A 676 7.65 29.99 -24.98
CA PRO A 676 7.71 30.27 -23.55
C PRO A 676 7.46 31.75 -23.30
N ASN A 677 6.44 32.08 -22.50
CA ASN A 677 6.36 33.40 -21.91
C ASN A 677 7.60 33.60 -21.03
N PRO A 678 8.26 34.77 -21.04
CA PRO A 678 9.39 35.02 -20.16
C PRO A 678 8.94 34.78 -18.73
N VAL A 679 9.66 33.87 -18.07
CA VAL A 679 9.42 33.46 -16.70
C VAL A 679 9.45 34.71 -15.82
N ARG A 680 8.29 35.07 -15.25
CA ARG A 680 8.19 36.25 -14.39
C ARG A 680 8.86 35.97 -13.05
N ASP A 681 9.71 36.89 -12.64
CA ASP A 681 10.37 36.85 -11.35
C ASP A 681 9.30 36.90 -10.23
N THR A 682 9.28 35.92 -9.34
CA THR A 682 8.32 35.85 -8.22
C THR A 682 9.00 36.10 -6.88
N CYS A 683 8.32 36.77 -5.95
CA CYS A 683 8.74 36.86 -4.55
C CYS A 683 8.05 35.83 -3.64
N GLU A 684 7.06 35.10 -4.17
CA GLU A 684 6.31 34.09 -3.44
C GLU A 684 7.21 32.90 -3.09
N GLU A 685 7.15 32.44 -1.84
CA GLU A 685 7.99 31.36 -1.29
C GLU A 685 9.52 31.64 -1.32
N LYS A 686 9.99 32.83 -1.75
CA LYS A 686 11.40 33.22 -1.56
C LYS A 686 11.71 33.19 -0.06
N ARG A 687 12.86 32.61 0.31
CA ARG A 687 13.39 32.74 1.66
C ARG A 687 13.61 34.22 1.91
N ASN A 688 13.17 34.69 3.07
CA ASN A 688 13.61 35.97 3.59
C ASN A 688 15.08 35.83 4.00
N VAL A 689 15.96 35.74 3.01
CA VAL A 689 17.34 36.16 3.19
C VAL A 689 17.21 37.68 3.22
N SER A 690 17.23 38.26 4.43
CA SER A 690 17.42 39.69 4.56
C SER A 690 18.56 40.05 3.60
N ARG A 691 18.31 41.01 2.70
CA ARG A 691 19.30 41.58 1.77
C ARG A 691 20.38 42.36 2.56
N ILE A 692 21.02 41.73 3.52
CA ILE A 692 22.04 42.28 4.39
C ILE A 692 23.16 41.24 4.41
N HIS A 693 24.41 41.66 4.17
CA HIS A 693 25.64 40.88 4.25
C HIS A 693 26.06 40.09 2.99
N ARG A 694 26.59 40.79 1.98
CA ARG A 694 27.54 40.17 1.02
C ARG A 694 28.99 40.15 1.50
N CYS A 695 29.31 40.67 2.70
CA CYS A 695 30.63 40.48 3.31
C CYS A 695 30.57 40.49 4.85
N VAL A 696 30.97 39.37 5.47
CA VAL A 696 31.01 39.20 6.94
C VAL A 696 32.07 40.11 7.57
N GLN A 697 33.19 40.36 6.88
CA GLN A 697 34.25 41.25 7.35
C GLN A 697 33.76 42.71 7.43
N CYS A 698 33.03 43.20 6.42
CA CYS A 698 32.48 44.55 6.41
C CYS A 698 31.41 44.76 7.49
N PHE A 699 30.58 43.75 7.78
CA PHE A 699 29.57 43.83 8.85
C PHE A 699 30.20 43.95 10.24
N ARG A 700 31.27 43.20 10.50
CA ARG A 700 32.01 43.28 11.77
C ARG A 700 32.77 44.61 11.93
N ALA A 701 33.20 45.22 10.83
CA ALA A 701 34.00 46.45 10.84
C ALA A 701 33.17 47.73 11.03
N ARG A 702 31.89 47.74 10.63
CA ARG A 702 30.96 48.87 10.84
C ARG A 702 29.56 48.36 11.21
N PRO A 703 29.33 47.95 12.47
CA PRO A 703 27.99 47.62 12.93
C PRO A 703 27.14 48.90 12.96
N THR A 704 26.17 49.01 12.06
CA THR A 704 25.11 50.02 12.18
C THR A 704 24.05 49.51 13.16
N HIS A 705 23.85 50.21 14.26
CA HIS A 705 22.72 49.96 15.16
C HIS A 705 21.42 50.34 14.44
N ASN A 706 20.78 49.38 13.79
CA ASN A 706 19.38 49.53 13.45
C ASN A 706 18.60 49.51 14.76
N GLN A 707 18.02 50.66 15.14
CA GLN A 707 16.95 50.65 16.14
C GLN A 707 15.79 49.86 15.53
N PRO A 708 15.43 48.69 16.09
CA PRO A 708 14.24 47.99 15.64
C PRO A 708 13.05 48.93 15.82
N ARG A 709 12.25 49.14 14.77
CA ARG A 709 10.95 49.80 14.90
C ARG A 709 10.08 48.91 15.78
N MET A 710 10.06 49.23 17.08
CA MET A 710 9.25 48.50 18.05
C MET A 710 7.80 48.87 17.80
N GLY A 711 6.97 47.89 17.42
CA GLY A 711 5.53 48.06 17.48
C GLY A 711 5.09 48.39 18.91
N PRO A 712 3.90 48.98 19.11
CA PRO A 712 3.39 49.28 20.45
C PRO A 712 3.46 48.02 21.32
N LEU A 713 4.19 48.11 22.44
CA LEU A 713 4.33 46.99 23.37
C LEU A 713 2.95 46.69 23.99
N PRO A 714 2.51 45.42 24.01
CA PRO A 714 1.27 45.04 24.67
C PRO A 714 1.25 45.55 26.11
N ALA A 715 0.10 46.04 26.59
CA ALA A 715 -0.03 46.63 27.93
C ALA A 715 0.54 45.74 29.06
N VAL A 716 0.49 44.41 28.87
CA VAL A 716 1.03 43.40 29.78
C VAL A 716 2.57 43.39 29.91
N ARG A 717 3.29 44.05 28.99
CA ARG A 717 4.75 44.24 29.05
C ARG A 717 5.16 45.59 29.67
N VAL A 718 4.22 46.51 29.87
CA VAL A 718 4.50 47.89 30.29
C VAL A 718 3.91 48.22 31.66
N ARG A 719 2.84 47.52 32.06
CA ARG A 719 2.22 47.70 33.38
C ARG A 719 2.99 46.92 34.45
N PRO A 720 3.45 47.57 35.53
CA PRO A 720 4.06 46.88 36.66
C PRO A 720 3.09 45.87 37.27
N ALA A 721 3.57 44.65 37.49
CA ALA A 721 2.84 43.57 38.12
C ALA A 721 3.81 42.65 38.84
N ARG A 722 3.31 41.80 39.75
CA ARG A 722 4.17 40.82 40.42
C ARG A 722 4.85 39.90 39.38
N PRO A 723 6.13 39.50 39.60
CA PRO A 723 6.82 38.57 38.71
C PRO A 723 5.99 37.31 38.44
N PHE A 724 6.02 36.86 37.18
CA PHE A 724 5.26 35.71 36.65
C PHE A 724 3.73 35.79 36.75
N LEU A 725 3.13 36.95 37.08
CA LEU A 725 1.66 37.10 37.02
C LEU A 725 1.11 36.96 35.59
N LYS A 726 1.87 37.46 34.63
CA LYS A 726 1.63 37.38 33.18
C LYS A 726 2.87 36.74 32.58
N THR A 727 2.74 35.58 31.94
CA THR A 727 3.89 34.75 31.56
C THR A 727 3.75 34.29 30.11
N ALA A 728 4.80 34.37 29.29
CA ALA A 728 4.84 33.56 28.06
C ALA A 728 5.48 32.22 28.34
N VAL A 729 5.12 31.24 27.55
CA VAL A 729 5.71 29.92 27.56
C VAL A 729 6.09 29.47 26.16
N ASP A 730 7.24 28.81 26.07
CA ASP A 730 7.78 28.23 24.85
C ASP A 730 8.56 26.95 25.18
N PHE A 731 8.83 26.10 24.20
CA PHE A 731 9.69 24.93 24.35
C PHE A 731 11.03 25.13 23.62
N ALA A 732 12.12 24.91 24.33
CA ALA A 732 13.46 24.82 23.74
C ALA A 732 13.91 23.35 23.64
N GLY A 733 14.49 22.99 22.50
CA GLY A 733 15.05 21.65 22.26
C GLY A 733 14.98 21.21 20.80
N PRO A 734 15.24 19.92 20.53
CA PRO A 734 15.53 18.87 21.51
C PRO A 734 16.95 18.93 22.07
N PHE A 735 17.10 18.53 23.33
CA PHE A 735 18.37 18.29 24.00
C PHE A 735 18.54 16.81 24.30
N TYR A 736 19.79 16.35 24.41
CA TYR A 736 20.11 14.97 24.76
C TYR A 736 20.82 14.97 26.12
N VAL A 737 20.19 14.35 27.11
CA VAL A 737 20.71 14.31 28.50
C VAL A 737 20.96 12.87 28.93
N ARG A 738 21.95 12.66 29.80
CA ARG A 738 22.17 11.35 30.42
C ARG A 738 21.10 11.13 31.48
N ALA A 739 20.40 9.99 31.41
CA ALA A 739 19.31 9.68 32.33
C ALA A 739 19.76 9.61 33.81
N ASN A 740 21.03 9.30 34.07
CA ASN A 740 21.63 9.28 35.40
C ASN A 740 23.17 9.49 35.32
N LYS A 741 23.81 9.61 36.50
CA LYS A 741 25.27 9.86 36.62
C LYS A 741 26.14 8.60 36.50
N VAL A 742 25.58 7.45 36.12
CA VAL A 742 26.31 6.16 36.05
C VAL A 742 27.17 6.09 34.79
N ARG A 743 28.29 5.36 34.81
CA ARG A 743 29.05 5.03 33.59
C ARG A 743 28.13 4.26 32.62
N ASN A 744 28.13 4.63 31.34
CA ASN A 744 27.22 4.12 30.29
C ASN A 744 25.73 4.43 30.48
N ALA A 745 25.39 5.54 31.14
CA ALA A 745 24.01 6.02 31.24
C ALA A 745 23.35 6.21 29.86
N LYS A 746 22.13 5.67 29.70
CA LYS A 746 21.28 5.86 28.52
C LYS A 746 21.08 7.36 28.26
N ILE A 747 21.35 7.78 27.03
CA ILE A 747 21.09 9.15 26.58
C ILE A 747 19.61 9.23 26.20
N ILE A 748 18.88 10.14 26.84
CA ILE A 748 17.46 10.38 26.60
C ILE A 748 17.26 11.75 25.96
N LYS A 749 16.32 11.82 25.03
CA LYS A 749 15.89 13.07 24.41
C LYS A 749 14.96 13.79 25.38
N CYS A 750 15.17 15.08 25.60
CA CYS A 750 14.36 15.93 26.47
C CYS A 750 14.19 17.33 25.86
N TYR A 751 13.27 18.09 26.45
CA TYR A 751 12.96 19.47 26.09
C TYR A 751 12.98 20.34 27.34
N VAL A 752 13.07 21.65 27.17
CA VAL A 752 13.00 22.61 28.28
C VAL A 752 11.79 23.49 28.04
N SER A 753 10.86 23.51 28.99
CA SER A 753 9.79 24.50 29.03
C SER A 753 10.36 25.82 29.55
N VAL A 754 10.20 26.87 28.77
CA VAL A 754 10.75 28.21 29.00
C VAL A 754 9.61 29.14 29.37
N PHE A 755 9.50 29.48 30.65
CA PHE A 755 8.52 30.44 31.14
C PHE A 755 9.18 31.82 31.27
N VAL A 756 8.65 32.82 30.58
CA VAL A 756 9.18 34.19 30.55
C VAL A 756 8.16 35.15 31.17
N CYS A 757 8.52 35.82 32.26
CA CYS A 757 7.67 36.84 32.84
C CYS A 757 7.53 38.05 31.91
N MET A 758 6.30 38.48 31.63
CA MET A 758 6.04 39.62 30.76
C MET A 758 6.43 40.96 31.39
N SER A 759 6.28 41.09 32.72
CA SER A 759 6.51 42.32 33.48
C SER A 759 7.99 42.60 33.74
N VAL A 760 8.77 41.59 34.14
CA VAL A 760 10.18 41.77 34.55
C VAL A 760 11.20 41.00 33.70
N LYS A 761 10.75 40.25 32.67
CA LYS A 761 11.61 39.42 31.81
C LYS A 761 12.42 38.33 32.51
N ALA A 762 12.09 38.02 33.76
CA ALA A 762 12.64 36.86 34.46
C ALA A 762 12.28 35.57 33.73
N ILE A 763 13.24 34.66 33.62
CA ILE A 763 13.07 33.37 32.93
C ILE A 763 13.08 32.24 33.96
N HIS A 764 12.14 31.31 33.84
CA HIS A 764 12.14 30.04 34.57
C HIS A 764 12.21 28.91 33.55
N LEU A 765 13.21 28.05 33.71
CA LEU A 765 13.43 26.90 32.86
C LEU A 765 13.04 25.64 33.63
N ASP A 766 12.23 24.78 33.03
CA ASP A 766 11.89 23.47 33.59
C ASP A 766 12.13 22.36 32.58
N LEU A 767 12.75 21.27 33.03
CA LEU A 767 13.09 20.15 32.16
C LEU A 767 11.85 19.26 31.95
N VAL A 768 11.62 18.86 30.71
CA VAL A 768 10.46 18.07 30.30
C VAL A 768 10.93 16.88 29.45
N SER A 769 10.40 15.69 29.72
CA SER A 769 10.80 14.45 29.03
C SER A 769 10.38 14.43 27.56
N GLU A 770 9.28 15.10 27.22
CA GLU A 770 8.65 15.01 25.91
C GLU A 770 7.81 16.24 25.58
N LEU A 771 7.48 16.42 24.30
CA LEU A 771 6.58 17.46 23.80
C LEU A 771 5.14 16.93 23.83
N SER A 772 4.62 16.57 25.02
CA SER A 772 3.24 16.13 25.22
C SER A 772 2.49 17.09 26.13
N THR A 773 1.15 17.11 26.01
CA THR A 773 0.23 17.88 26.88
C THR A 773 0.47 17.55 28.35
N GLU A 774 0.60 16.27 28.71
CA GLU A 774 0.79 15.81 30.09
C GLU A 774 2.11 16.27 30.69
N ALA A 775 3.19 16.14 29.93
CA ALA A 775 4.52 16.53 30.37
C ALA A 775 4.60 18.06 30.59
N PHE A 776 3.88 18.83 29.77
CA PHE A 776 3.73 20.27 30.00
C PHE A 776 2.86 20.58 31.23
N ILE A 777 1.74 19.89 31.47
CA ILE A 777 0.92 20.11 32.69
C ILE A 777 1.76 19.89 33.94
N ALA A 778 2.59 18.84 33.96
CA ALA A 778 3.51 18.58 35.06
C ALA A 778 4.52 19.73 35.25
N ALA A 779 5.05 20.28 34.15
CA ALA A 779 5.94 21.44 34.19
C ALA A 779 5.24 22.72 34.66
N LEU A 780 4.02 22.96 34.19
CA LEU A 780 3.21 24.10 34.60
C LEU A 780 2.87 24.06 36.09
N ARG A 781 2.50 22.88 36.62
CA ARG A 781 2.27 22.68 38.06
C ARG A 781 3.52 23.00 38.87
N ARG A 782 4.70 22.47 38.49
CA ARG A 782 5.95 22.77 39.18
C ARG A 782 6.31 24.26 39.14
N PHE A 783 6.05 24.90 38.00
CA PHE A 783 6.27 26.33 37.82
C PHE A 783 5.33 27.16 38.71
N THR A 784 4.02 26.92 38.70
CA THR A 784 3.05 27.68 39.49
C THR A 784 3.19 27.43 40.99
N SER A 785 3.55 26.21 41.41
CA SER A 785 3.88 25.92 42.81
C SER A 785 5.09 26.71 43.31
N ARG A 786 6.06 27.04 42.44
CA ARG A 786 7.27 27.80 42.82
C ARG A 786 7.16 29.30 42.63
N ARG A 787 6.39 29.76 41.63
CA ARG A 787 6.32 31.17 41.20
C ARG A 787 4.96 31.82 41.48
N GLY A 788 4.03 31.06 42.04
CA GLY A 788 2.64 31.47 42.24
C GLY A 788 1.81 31.34 40.97
N LEU A 789 0.49 31.39 41.11
CA LEU A 789 -0.44 31.22 40.01
C LEU A 789 -0.26 32.34 38.95
N CYS A 790 -0.38 32.00 37.67
CA CYS A 790 -0.47 33.02 36.62
C CYS A 790 -1.92 33.48 36.49
N THR A 791 -2.13 34.71 36.02
CA THR A 791 -3.46 35.15 35.56
C THR A 791 -3.60 34.94 34.06
N ASP A 792 -2.54 35.20 33.27
CA ASP A 792 -2.49 34.87 31.85
C ASP A 792 -1.20 34.12 31.51
N ILE A 793 -1.32 33.15 30.61
CA ILE A 793 -0.19 32.47 29.97
C ILE A 793 -0.29 32.63 28.45
N TYR A 794 0.76 33.15 27.82
CA TYR A 794 0.84 33.39 26.37
C TYR A 794 1.71 32.30 25.72
N SER A 795 1.28 31.72 24.60
CA SER A 795 2.04 30.71 23.84
C SER A 795 1.87 30.90 22.33
N ASP A 796 2.63 30.18 21.52
CA ASP A 796 2.61 30.24 20.04
C ASP A 796 1.61 29.28 19.38
N CYS A 797 0.59 28.81 20.13
CA CYS A 797 -0.43 27.86 19.68
C CYS A 797 0.13 26.50 19.22
N GLY A 798 1.30 26.08 19.71
CA GLY A 798 1.78 24.70 19.54
C GLY A 798 0.73 23.67 20.00
N LYS A 799 0.61 22.54 19.28
CA LYS A 799 -0.43 21.51 19.52
C LYS A 799 -0.54 21.04 20.99
N ASN A 800 0.58 21.02 21.71
CA ASN A 800 0.63 20.63 23.12
C ASN A 800 0.00 21.68 24.05
N PHE A 801 0.06 22.96 23.68
CA PHE A 801 -0.59 24.05 24.40
C PHE A 801 -2.08 24.13 24.04
N VAL A 802 -2.44 23.87 22.78
CA VAL A 802 -3.85 23.79 22.33
C VAL A 802 -4.59 22.63 23.00
N GLY A 803 -3.96 21.46 23.10
CA GLY A 803 -4.54 20.32 23.82
C GLY A 803 -4.83 20.61 25.30
N ILE A 804 -4.08 21.52 25.93
CA ILE A 804 -4.35 21.97 27.31
C ILE A 804 -5.51 22.95 27.37
N TYR A 805 -5.60 23.87 26.42
CA TYR A 805 -6.75 24.77 26.32
C TYR A 805 -8.06 23.98 26.21
N GLU A 806 -8.08 22.93 25.39
CA GLU A 806 -9.23 22.03 25.24
C GLU A 806 -9.49 21.19 26.50
N LEU A 807 -8.44 20.65 27.15
CA LEU A 807 -8.56 19.92 28.43
C LEU A 807 -9.09 20.82 29.56
N ILE A 808 -8.62 22.06 29.65
CA ILE A 808 -9.07 23.05 30.63
C ILE A 808 -10.51 23.45 30.34
N LEU A 809 -10.90 23.68 29.08
CA LEU A 809 -12.30 23.93 28.70
C LEU A 809 -13.22 22.76 29.06
N SER A 810 -12.76 21.52 28.90
CA SER A 810 -13.53 20.33 29.26
C SER A 810 -13.68 20.15 30.78
N ALA A 811 -12.67 20.55 31.58
CA ALA A 811 -12.71 20.54 33.04
C ALA A 811 -13.52 21.71 33.65
N ILE A 812 -13.60 22.86 32.98
CA ILE A 812 -14.35 24.06 33.39
C ILE A 812 -15.88 23.85 33.36
N LEU A 813 -16.38 22.83 32.64
CA LEU A 813 -17.80 22.45 32.68
C LEU A 813 -18.24 21.86 34.04
N ILE A 814 -17.32 21.60 34.97
CA ILE A 814 -17.60 20.90 36.23
C ILE A 814 -17.37 21.75 37.49
N LEU A 815 -16.61 22.87 37.47
CA LEU A 815 -16.34 23.68 38.68
C LEU A 815 -16.21 25.20 38.43
N ASP A 816 -16.86 25.94 39.35
CA ASP A 816 -16.92 27.38 39.71
C ASP A 816 -16.20 28.50 38.91
N GLN A 817 -16.80 29.70 38.98
CA GLN A 817 -16.72 30.85 38.07
C GLN A 817 -15.37 31.61 37.96
N ASP A 818 -14.35 31.29 38.76
CA ASP A 818 -13.09 32.08 38.82
C ASP A 818 -12.01 31.67 37.79
N LEU A 819 -12.21 30.59 37.03
CA LEU A 819 -11.21 30.04 36.09
C LEU A 819 -11.28 30.56 34.65
N ARG A 820 -12.30 31.36 34.29
CA ARG A 820 -12.51 31.89 32.92
C ARG A 820 -11.42 32.84 32.40
N THR A 821 -10.47 33.26 33.25
CA THR A 821 -9.45 34.26 32.89
C THR A 821 -8.13 33.68 32.36
N TRP A 822 -7.92 32.36 32.37
CA TRP A 822 -6.56 31.79 32.26
C TRP A 822 -5.94 31.70 30.84
N LEU A 823 -6.74 31.64 29.77
CA LEU A 823 -6.24 31.56 28.38
C LEU A 823 -7.11 32.43 27.48
N ARG A 824 -6.56 33.56 26.99
CA ARG A 824 -7.17 34.37 25.93
C ARG A 824 -6.45 34.12 24.61
N ASP A 825 -7.26 33.90 23.59
CA ASP A 825 -6.90 33.92 22.18
C ASP A 825 -6.90 35.38 21.71
N ASP A 826 -5.76 35.89 21.25
CA ASP A 826 -5.63 37.24 20.67
C ASP A 826 -5.72 37.21 19.14
N SER A 827 -6.37 36.19 18.55
CA SER A 827 -6.65 36.13 17.11
C SER A 827 -8.13 36.30 16.74
N ARG A 828 -8.74 37.39 17.25
CA ARG A 828 -9.88 38.07 16.61
C ARG A 828 -9.72 39.58 16.66
#